data_AF-A0AAV7Z8W5-F1
#
_entry.id   AF-A0AAV7Z8W5-F1
#
_cell.length_a   1.000
_cell.length_b   1.000
_cell.length_c   1.000
_cell.angle_alpha   90.00
_cell.angle_beta   90.00
_cell.angle_gamma   90.00
#
_symmetry.space_group_name_H-M   'P 1'
#
loop_
_entity.id
_entity.type
_entity.pdbx_description
1 polymer ?
#
loop_
_entity_poly.entity_id
_entity_poly.type
_entity_poly.pdbx_seq_one_letter_code
_entity_poly.pdbx_strand_id
1 'polypeptide(L)'
;MTDHLPAAVIDVGTGYTKMGFAGNVLPSYIVPSNIGKYDPKQKTNVVKGLEDLDFYIGKEAYSHSSTYAVSSPMKHGQIENWDDIEHFWEHCIFRYLRCEPEDHHFLLTEPPLNTPENREFTAEIMFESFNVPGLYIGVQAVLALAASFIAKETSGQTERPRLTGTVIDSGAGVTHVIPVADGYVIGSCIKHIPIAGKDITSFIQKLLREHERIPPEYALESANYCKETYCYVCPDVAKEFDKYEKDPKTWIKTYEGVIQKTKRKFSFEMGYERFLAPEIFFNPQIFTSDFVTPLPTLVDQVIQNSPIDVRRPLYNNIVLSGGSTLYKDLGRRLQRDLRRRVKARLKRSEMLSGGKLKPKPIDVNVISHKMQKYAVWFGGSMMAFTPEFYKVCHTKEQYDEIGPSIARHNPVLGGITIYIYNSKSSSNSRGRNSTGGKGPKKGQKGRKGQKGLKGQKGQKGQKGQKGQKGLKGSKCLQPKNEEIELTEHTNVLSVELGELAEACKEIKSIDQLIKCKSCNAALSFMSTVRNKEEYMQYQKELLKNINVKEKEKEIEKENDSDLESEEESEEESKEMLDLEKISSDDYIWTCEFCKSNNTLSKEQKKMIPTEEFVDYVIKEKEDNSLEIEKDNEKEKEKEKEKKKQENTTESNYIVFCIDTSGSMGVSKKVSTENLDWERIQKIIHKDQKNYNKILRQTPNRQRHQQKQQRTVTRQQLQQQNKQQNLRLKQNRKRKHQTITINKKPQANTKTEKVYINRLDCVKIAITNQIRQLLKSNPRQKVVLVLFSSDVSVYGNENVDVTNIRRQTLHNLDELVEIGEKLKFESPIENSSDYLLQKIQHAQTHSSTALGPALAVSVGIAGQHLGSKVVLCTDGEANIGIGSLERKDNDQAFKTYESISIYAQEHGVTVDLVTFEDSYCNIDMIGSVSDKTNGIVDIVKPEEMSNKFTEILSSPLIATHVQLQLYLDPSLFCYDEDDRKIGAKLEKDIGNSNISTVQTFHYGFKTKEDCKTMNTDLFKKKYKNTNDTVYLQVHINYTKLNFSQYLRVESYALDITDNIDLTLTNLDFEVLNHRVNQQASNLVFKGDITSSRTLINKQCTLFKRSRKNKRNQRKSFDKQDEDFQKQLKGFKTVYEEEEDEQCEEDNDDEKKKKQVQSKIFKKKKSKRRSDKSAKFLYRARQSRK
;
A
#
# COMPACT_ATOMS: atom_id res chain seq x y z
N MET A 1 -32.27 3.44 23.63
CA MET A 1 -31.75 2.40 24.53
C MET A 1 -31.02 1.42 23.63
N THR A 2 -29.78 1.06 23.93
CA THR A 2 -28.98 0.17 23.08
C THR A 2 -29.35 -1.28 23.36
N ASP A 3 -29.59 -2.08 22.32
CA ASP A 3 -30.00 -3.50 22.42
C ASP A 3 -28.87 -4.45 22.90
N HIS A 4 -27.73 -3.92 23.35
CA HIS A 4 -26.55 -4.69 23.76
C HIS A 4 -26.11 -4.35 25.19
N LEU A 5 -25.68 -5.38 25.93
CA LEU A 5 -24.97 -5.21 27.20
C LEU A 5 -23.64 -4.45 26.97
N PRO A 6 -23.13 -3.72 27.99
CA PRO A 6 -21.91 -2.94 27.82
C PRO A 6 -20.72 -3.83 27.46
N ALA A 7 -19.99 -3.44 26.43
CA ALA A 7 -18.81 -4.17 25.96
C ALA A 7 -17.74 -4.31 27.07
N ALA A 8 -17.05 -5.44 27.11
CA ALA A 8 -15.90 -5.66 27.98
C ALA A 8 -14.63 -5.07 27.34
N VAL A 9 -13.86 -4.30 28.12
CA VAL A 9 -12.63 -3.63 27.66
C VAL A 9 -11.45 -4.17 28.43
N ILE A 10 -10.49 -4.78 27.74
CA ILE A 10 -9.28 -5.39 28.35
C ILE A 10 -8.02 -4.81 27.68
N ASP A 11 -7.30 -3.98 28.44
CA ASP A 11 -5.96 -3.47 28.09
C ASP A 11 -4.90 -4.36 28.73
N VAL A 12 -4.35 -5.30 27.95
CA VAL A 12 -3.26 -6.18 28.40
C VAL A 12 -1.93 -5.45 28.18
N GLY A 13 -1.26 -5.03 29.26
CA GLY A 13 0.09 -4.43 29.21
C GLY A 13 1.16 -5.33 29.82
N THR A 14 2.44 -5.16 29.45
CA THR A 14 3.58 -6.01 29.90
C THR A 14 3.75 -6.13 31.42
N GLY A 15 3.27 -5.15 32.19
CA GLY A 15 3.33 -5.18 33.66
C GLY A 15 1.97 -5.37 34.31
N TYR A 16 0.93 -4.76 33.74
CA TYR A 16 -0.40 -4.72 34.33
C TYR A 16 -1.48 -4.79 33.25
N THR A 17 -2.47 -5.63 33.47
CA THR A 17 -3.71 -5.70 32.72
C THR A 17 -4.76 -4.86 33.42
N LYS A 18 -5.47 -4.03 32.65
CA LYS A 18 -6.62 -3.27 33.15
C LYS A 18 -7.85 -3.75 32.42
N MET A 19 -8.90 -4.06 33.17
CA MET A 19 -10.13 -4.63 32.63
C MET A 19 -11.36 -4.02 33.31
N GLY A 20 -12.46 -3.95 32.58
CA GLY A 20 -13.75 -3.49 33.07
C GLY A 20 -14.74 -3.32 31.91
N PHE A 21 -15.91 -2.77 32.20
CA PHE A 21 -16.95 -2.54 31.18
C PHE A 21 -16.90 -1.13 30.59
N ALA A 22 -17.26 -1.01 29.32
CA ALA A 22 -17.39 0.24 28.59
C ALA A 22 -18.39 1.20 29.26
N GLY A 23 -18.15 2.51 29.12
CA GLY A 23 -18.90 3.56 29.80
C GLY A 23 -18.37 3.91 31.20
N ASN A 24 -17.58 3.04 31.83
CA ASN A 24 -16.92 3.35 33.10
C ASN A 24 -15.70 4.27 32.89
N VAL A 25 -15.47 5.17 33.84
CA VAL A 25 -14.34 6.13 33.81
C VAL A 25 -13.01 5.49 34.22
N LEU A 26 -13.05 4.49 35.10
CA LEU A 26 -11.88 3.77 35.60
C LEU A 26 -12.05 2.28 35.37
N PRO A 27 -10.95 1.54 35.14
CA PRO A 27 -11.01 0.08 35.04
C PRO A 27 -11.52 -0.52 36.35
N SER A 28 -12.36 -1.53 36.25
CA SER A 28 -12.87 -2.29 37.40
C SER A 28 -11.74 -2.99 38.14
N TYR A 29 -10.78 -3.54 37.40
CA TYR A 29 -9.62 -4.23 37.95
C TYR A 29 -8.32 -3.81 37.27
N ILE A 30 -7.25 -3.73 38.06
CA ILE A 30 -5.88 -3.57 37.60
C ILE A 30 -5.07 -4.67 38.26
N VAL A 31 -4.66 -5.66 37.46
CA VAL A 31 -3.96 -6.84 37.94
C VAL A 31 -2.57 -6.93 37.30
N PRO A 32 -1.54 -7.42 38.02
CA PRO A 32 -0.27 -7.72 37.38
C PRO A 32 -0.44 -8.76 36.25
N SER A 33 0.26 -8.57 35.13
CA SER A 33 0.16 -9.44 33.95
C SER A 33 1.08 -10.64 34.07
N ASN A 34 0.83 -11.50 35.06
CA ASN A 34 1.60 -12.70 35.33
C ASN A 34 0.67 -13.88 35.58
N ILE A 35 1.18 -15.07 35.29
CA ILE A 35 0.51 -16.35 35.53
C ILE A 35 1.45 -17.23 36.35
N GLY A 36 0.90 -17.90 37.36
CA GLY A 36 1.58 -18.88 38.19
C GLY A 36 1.06 -20.26 37.82
N LYS A 37 1.91 -21.09 37.20
CA LYS A 37 1.59 -22.47 36.83
C LYS A 37 2.33 -23.45 37.73
N TYR A 38 1.75 -24.64 37.93
CA TYR A 38 2.39 -25.70 38.69
C TYR A 38 3.71 -26.13 38.02
N ASP A 39 4.81 -26.25 38.79
CA ASP A 39 6.08 -26.79 38.27
C ASP A 39 6.19 -28.28 38.63
N PRO A 40 6.18 -29.21 37.64
CA PRO A 40 6.30 -30.65 37.88
C PRO A 40 7.59 -31.06 38.60
N LYS A 41 8.60 -30.18 38.67
CA LYS A 41 9.84 -30.43 39.41
C LYS A 41 9.67 -30.35 40.93
N GLN A 42 8.57 -29.77 41.41
CA GLN A 42 8.21 -29.75 42.82
C GLN A 42 7.36 -31.00 43.15
N LYS A 43 7.81 -31.80 44.13
CA LYS A 43 7.26 -33.12 44.43
C LYS A 43 5.91 -33.03 45.17
N THR A 44 4.78 -33.12 44.46
CA THR A 44 3.47 -33.51 45.02
C THR A 44 2.55 -34.21 44.01
N ASN A 45 1.66 -35.06 44.53
CA ASN A 45 0.68 -35.87 43.77
C ASN A 45 -0.44 -35.00 43.19
N VAL A 46 -0.32 -34.55 41.94
CA VAL A 46 -1.42 -33.91 41.22
C VAL A 46 -2.24 -34.97 40.46
N VAL A 47 -3.55 -34.81 40.46
CA VAL A 47 -4.51 -35.68 39.76
C VAL A 47 -4.41 -35.42 38.26
N LYS A 48 -3.97 -36.44 37.49
CA LYS A 48 -3.84 -36.36 36.03
C LYS A 48 -5.15 -35.94 35.37
N GLY A 49 -5.11 -34.89 34.54
CA GLY A 49 -6.24 -34.41 33.72
C GLY A 49 -6.87 -33.08 34.14
N LEU A 50 -6.48 -32.52 35.30
CA LEU A 50 -6.91 -31.17 35.77
C LEU A 50 -5.72 -30.20 35.92
N GLU A 51 -4.55 -30.56 35.39
CA GLU A 51 -3.30 -29.80 35.55
C GLU A 51 -3.37 -28.41 34.88
N ASP A 52 -4.09 -28.30 33.77
CA ASP A 52 -4.22 -27.06 33.00
C ASP A 52 -5.14 -26.02 33.69
N LEU A 53 -6.01 -26.45 34.61
CA LEU A 53 -6.90 -25.57 35.38
C LEU A 53 -6.26 -25.07 36.69
N ASP A 54 -5.13 -25.65 37.12
CA ASP A 54 -4.44 -25.28 38.34
C ASP A 54 -3.42 -24.16 38.11
N PHE A 55 -3.95 -22.95 37.93
CA PHE A 55 -3.14 -21.73 37.78
C PHE A 55 -3.76 -20.54 38.52
N TYR A 56 -2.90 -19.57 38.83
CA TYR A 56 -3.28 -18.29 39.40
C TYR A 56 -2.80 -17.15 38.51
N ILE A 57 -3.49 -16.02 38.49
CA ILE A 57 -3.00 -14.80 37.83
C ILE A 57 -2.88 -13.63 38.80
N GLY A 58 -2.09 -12.62 38.42
CA GLY A 58 -2.00 -11.38 39.18
C GLY A 58 -1.31 -11.52 40.54
N LYS A 59 -1.90 -10.91 41.57
CA LYS A 59 -1.35 -10.93 42.94
C LYS A 59 -1.39 -12.33 43.56
N GLU A 60 -2.39 -13.13 43.19
CA GLU A 60 -2.53 -14.51 43.68
C GLU A 60 -1.35 -15.37 43.20
N ALA A 61 -0.90 -15.19 41.95
CA ALA A 61 0.27 -15.88 41.41
C ALA A 61 1.55 -15.61 42.22
N TYR A 62 1.80 -14.36 42.63
CA TYR A 62 2.95 -14.03 43.47
C TYR A 62 2.84 -14.61 44.89
N SER A 63 1.63 -14.65 45.44
CA SER A 63 1.38 -15.18 46.78
C SER A 63 1.67 -16.69 46.85
N HIS A 64 1.47 -17.40 45.73
CA HIS A 64 1.75 -18.83 45.58
C HIS A 64 3.10 -19.13 44.90
N SER A 65 3.99 -18.14 44.77
CA SER A 65 5.31 -18.30 44.12
C SER A 65 6.26 -19.30 44.80
N SER A 66 5.92 -19.78 45.99
CA SER A 66 6.65 -20.86 46.68
C SER A 66 6.43 -22.22 46.02
N THR A 67 5.24 -22.47 45.48
CA THR A 67 4.80 -23.73 44.87
C THR A 67 4.58 -23.63 43.36
N TYR A 68 4.26 -22.44 42.84
CA TYR A 68 3.98 -22.19 41.43
C TYR A 68 5.10 -21.38 40.77
N ALA A 69 5.46 -21.76 39.55
CA ALA A 69 6.38 -20.99 38.73
C ALA A 69 5.64 -19.79 38.12
N VAL A 70 6.06 -18.58 38.49
CA VAL A 70 5.46 -17.34 37.99
C VAL A 70 6.16 -16.89 36.71
N SER A 71 5.41 -16.85 35.60
CA SER A 71 5.83 -16.34 34.30
C SER A 71 4.98 -15.13 33.89
N SER A 72 5.43 -14.41 32.85
CA SER A 72 4.67 -13.33 32.22
C SER A 72 4.33 -13.76 30.79
N PRO A 73 3.04 -13.82 30.40
CA PRO A 73 2.64 -14.23 29.04
C PRO A 73 3.08 -13.24 27.97
N MET A 74 3.36 -12.00 28.38
CA MET A 74 3.80 -10.94 27.48
C MET A 74 5.20 -10.43 27.83
N LYS A 75 5.95 -10.06 26.78
CA LYS A 75 7.21 -9.34 26.88
C LYS A 75 7.25 -8.21 25.86
N HIS A 76 7.78 -7.07 26.26
CA HIS A 76 7.89 -5.87 25.41
C HIS A 76 6.59 -5.44 24.70
N GLY A 77 5.42 -5.77 25.27
CA GLY A 77 4.10 -5.41 24.74
C GLY A 77 3.52 -6.44 23.77
N GLN A 78 4.25 -7.50 23.44
CA GLN A 78 3.79 -8.59 22.58
C GLN A 78 3.52 -9.86 23.39
N ILE A 79 2.57 -10.67 22.91
CA ILE A 79 2.28 -11.99 23.45
C ILE A 79 3.39 -12.94 22.99
N GLU A 80 4.03 -13.63 23.93
CA GLU A 80 5.03 -14.65 23.62
C GLU A 80 4.50 -16.07 23.83
N ASN A 81 3.61 -16.26 24.79
CA ASN A 81 3.02 -17.56 25.11
C ASN A 81 1.49 -17.48 24.97
N TRP A 82 0.96 -18.10 23.92
CA TRP A 82 -0.46 -18.12 23.60
C TRP A 82 -1.26 -18.98 24.57
N ASP A 83 -0.74 -20.12 25.00
CA ASP A 83 -1.39 -20.95 26.01
C ASP A 83 -1.53 -20.17 27.32
N ASP A 84 -0.47 -19.45 27.76
CA ASP A 84 -0.53 -18.66 28.98
C ASP A 84 -1.51 -17.48 28.87
N ILE A 85 -1.65 -16.84 27.70
CA ILE A 85 -2.57 -15.70 27.54
C ILE A 85 -4.04 -16.15 27.48
N GLU A 86 -4.32 -17.31 26.89
CA GLU A 86 -5.67 -17.88 26.85
C GLU A 86 -6.18 -18.17 28.26
N HIS A 87 -5.41 -18.91 29.07
CA HIS A 87 -5.71 -19.15 30.49
C HIS A 87 -5.79 -17.83 31.28
N PHE A 88 -4.95 -16.85 30.95
CA PHE A 88 -5.01 -15.53 31.59
C PHE A 88 -6.33 -14.82 31.28
N TRP A 89 -6.79 -14.82 30.02
CA TRP A 89 -8.08 -14.24 29.63
C TRP A 89 -9.27 -15.00 30.21
N GLU A 90 -9.20 -16.33 30.30
CA GLU A 90 -10.21 -17.17 30.96
C GLU A 90 -10.46 -16.67 32.40
N HIS A 91 -9.39 -16.49 33.18
CA HIS A 91 -9.51 -15.98 34.55
C HIS A 91 -9.99 -14.52 34.59
N CYS A 92 -9.55 -13.69 33.65
CA CYS A 92 -10.04 -12.31 33.52
C CYS A 92 -11.56 -12.25 33.30
N ILE A 93 -12.08 -13.08 32.39
CA ILE A 93 -13.50 -13.12 32.00
C ILE A 93 -14.33 -13.73 33.12
N PHE A 94 -14.04 -14.98 33.50
CA PHE A 94 -14.93 -15.75 34.38
C PHE A 94 -14.75 -15.41 35.86
N ARG A 95 -13.55 -15.06 36.34
CA ARG A 95 -13.31 -14.79 37.77
C ARG A 95 -13.38 -13.30 38.13
N TYR A 96 -12.73 -12.44 37.34
CA TYR A 96 -12.66 -11.01 37.62
C TYR A 96 -13.90 -10.26 37.10
N LEU A 97 -14.12 -10.26 35.78
CA LEU A 97 -15.25 -9.57 35.15
C LEU A 97 -16.59 -10.23 35.47
N ARG A 98 -16.59 -11.56 35.62
CA ARG A 98 -17.78 -12.38 35.92
C ARG A 98 -18.91 -12.14 34.91
N CYS A 99 -18.53 -12.06 33.64
CA CYS A 99 -19.49 -11.95 32.54
C CYS A 99 -19.50 -13.24 31.73
N GLU A 100 -20.66 -13.55 31.17
CA GLU A 100 -20.78 -14.56 30.12
C GLU A 100 -20.18 -13.97 28.83
N PRO A 101 -19.10 -14.52 28.28
CA PRO A 101 -18.46 -13.94 27.10
C PRO A 101 -19.39 -13.88 25.87
N GLU A 102 -20.36 -14.79 25.76
CA GLU A 102 -21.34 -14.87 24.67
C GLU A 102 -22.31 -13.66 24.64
N ASP A 103 -22.48 -12.97 25.77
CA ASP A 103 -23.42 -11.85 25.88
C ASP A 103 -22.76 -10.48 25.64
N HIS A 104 -21.42 -10.42 25.56
CA HIS A 104 -20.67 -9.16 25.57
C HIS A 104 -19.73 -9.03 24.36
N HIS A 105 -19.76 -7.87 23.69
CA HIS A 105 -18.69 -7.53 22.75
C HIS A 105 -17.39 -7.21 23.50
N PHE A 106 -16.25 -7.48 22.89
CA PHE A 106 -14.93 -7.25 23.49
C PHE A 106 -14.11 -6.22 22.73
N LEU A 107 -13.56 -5.25 23.46
CA LEU A 107 -12.46 -4.40 23.00
C LEU A 107 -11.16 -4.88 23.65
N LEU A 108 -10.29 -5.47 22.83
CA LEU A 108 -8.92 -5.81 23.21
C LEU A 108 -7.97 -4.75 22.66
N THR A 109 -6.80 -4.61 23.28
CA THR A 109 -5.80 -3.61 22.85
C THR A 109 -4.55 -4.26 22.30
N GLU A 110 -3.94 -3.64 21.29
CA GLU A 110 -2.68 -4.10 20.73
C GLU A 110 -1.60 -3.00 20.65
N PRO A 111 -0.31 -3.37 20.69
CA PRO A 111 0.78 -2.43 20.42
C PRO A 111 0.81 -2.01 18.94
N PRO A 112 1.41 -0.85 18.59
CA PRO A 112 1.37 -0.26 17.24
C PRO A 112 2.14 -1.02 16.13
N LEU A 113 2.85 -2.09 16.47
CA LEU A 113 3.59 -2.97 15.53
C LEU A 113 3.25 -4.44 15.79
N ASN A 114 2.02 -4.71 16.21
CA ASN A 114 1.51 -6.07 16.31
C ASN A 114 1.33 -6.67 14.91
N THR A 115 1.70 -7.93 14.73
CA THR A 115 1.58 -8.59 13.43
C THR A 115 0.12 -8.98 13.15
N PRO A 116 -0.31 -9.03 11.88
CA PRO A 116 -1.65 -9.51 11.54
C PRO A 116 -1.93 -10.92 12.05
N GLU A 117 -0.91 -11.79 12.08
CA GLU A 117 -1.02 -13.17 12.59
C GLU A 117 -1.38 -13.18 14.07
N ASN A 118 -0.80 -12.29 14.88
CA ASN A 118 -1.18 -12.17 16.29
C ASN A 118 -2.65 -11.73 16.47
N ARG A 119 -3.19 -10.94 15.53
CA ARG A 119 -4.62 -10.57 15.55
C ARG A 119 -5.50 -11.76 15.21
N GLU A 120 -5.09 -12.61 14.28
CA GLU A 120 -5.78 -13.86 13.96
C GLU A 120 -5.81 -14.81 15.16
N PHE A 121 -4.68 -15.05 15.82
CA PHE A 121 -4.63 -15.88 17.03
C PHE A 121 -5.45 -15.30 18.19
N THR A 122 -5.47 -13.96 18.32
CA THR A 122 -6.34 -13.30 19.30
C THR A 122 -7.82 -13.53 18.96
N ALA A 123 -8.20 -13.43 17.68
CA ALA A 123 -9.56 -13.67 17.23
C ALA A 123 -9.97 -15.14 17.39
N GLU A 124 -9.08 -16.09 17.07
CA GLU A 124 -9.26 -17.52 17.29
C GLU A 124 -9.64 -17.82 18.74
N ILE A 125 -8.84 -17.36 19.72
CA ILE A 125 -9.15 -17.57 21.15
C ILE A 125 -10.51 -16.93 21.53
N MET A 126 -10.77 -15.72 21.07
CA MET A 126 -11.99 -15.00 21.47
C MET A 126 -13.27 -15.59 20.84
N PHE A 127 -13.24 -15.98 19.57
CA PHE A 127 -14.41 -16.52 18.86
C PHE A 127 -14.59 -18.02 19.03
N GLU A 128 -13.50 -18.81 19.02
CA GLU A 128 -13.56 -20.27 19.11
C GLU A 128 -13.60 -20.76 20.56
N SER A 129 -12.75 -20.24 21.45
CA SER A 129 -12.72 -20.68 22.85
C SER A 129 -13.78 -19.98 23.71
N PHE A 130 -13.95 -18.66 23.56
CA PHE A 130 -14.86 -17.86 24.40
C PHE A 130 -16.20 -17.51 23.76
N ASN A 131 -16.43 -17.88 22.49
CA ASN A 131 -17.70 -17.65 21.79
C ASN A 131 -18.21 -16.19 21.80
N VAL A 132 -17.32 -15.19 21.79
CA VAL A 132 -17.76 -13.80 21.89
C VAL A 132 -18.59 -13.37 20.67
N PRO A 133 -19.66 -12.59 20.83
CA PRO A 133 -20.54 -12.17 19.73
C PRO A 133 -19.86 -11.16 18.79
N GLY A 134 -18.91 -10.36 19.32
CA GLY A 134 -18.12 -9.46 18.50
C GLY A 134 -16.83 -8.99 19.16
N LEU A 135 -15.83 -8.74 18.33
CA LEU A 135 -14.47 -8.40 18.73
C LEU A 135 -13.97 -7.15 18.00
N TYR A 136 -13.30 -6.29 18.73
CA TYR A 136 -12.53 -5.17 18.19
C TYR A 136 -11.12 -5.14 18.80
N ILE A 137 -10.10 -5.11 17.96
CA ILE A 137 -8.70 -5.00 18.40
C ILE A 137 -8.22 -3.57 18.15
N GLY A 138 -8.16 -2.77 19.21
CA GLY A 138 -7.81 -1.36 19.17
C GLY A 138 -6.33 -1.07 19.40
N VAL A 139 -5.74 -0.25 18.52
CA VAL A 139 -4.34 0.17 18.68
C VAL A 139 -4.20 1.11 19.88
N GLN A 140 -3.33 0.76 20.83
CA GLN A 140 -3.15 1.48 22.11
C GLN A 140 -2.93 2.99 21.94
N ALA A 141 -2.14 3.40 20.95
CA ALA A 141 -1.87 4.81 20.69
C ALA A 141 -3.12 5.61 20.27
N VAL A 142 -3.99 5.01 19.46
CA VAL A 142 -5.21 5.67 18.99
C VAL A 142 -6.17 5.87 20.15
N LEU A 143 -6.31 4.86 21.02
CA LEU A 143 -7.12 4.95 22.24
C LEU A 143 -6.58 5.99 23.22
N ALA A 144 -5.26 6.07 23.40
CA ALA A 144 -4.64 7.11 24.22
C ALA A 144 -4.91 8.54 23.69
N LEU A 145 -4.99 8.73 22.37
CA LEU A 145 -5.42 10.01 21.79
C LEU A 145 -6.89 10.30 22.05
N ALA A 146 -7.77 9.29 21.96
CA ALA A 146 -9.19 9.45 22.27
C ALA A 146 -9.40 9.89 23.74
N ALA A 147 -8.65 9.31 24.68
CA ALA A 147 -8.67 9.73 26.08
C ALA A 147 -8.29 11.21 26.30
N SER A 148 -7.50 11.79 25.40
CA SER A 148 -7.10 13.21 25.49
C SER A 148 -8.22 14.19 25.14
N PHE A 149 -9.32 13.74 24.54
CA PHE A 149 -10.42 14.61 24.11
C PHE A 149 -11.06 15.36 25.28
N ILE A 150 -11.18 14.71 26.45
CA ILE A 150 -11.73 15.33 27.67
C ILE A 150 -10.87 16.49 28.18
N ALA A 151 -9.55 16.39 28.01
CA ALA A 151 -8.63 17.46 28.42
C ALA A 151 -8.77 18.71 27.53
N LYS A 152 -9.13 18.52 26.26
CA LYS A 152 -9.31 19.62 25.30
C LYS A 152 -10.63 20.37 25.55
N GLU A 153 -11.71 19.65 25.87
CA GLU A 153 -13.00 20.27 26.25
C GLU A 153 -12.88 21.12 27.52
N THR A 154 -12.18 20.63 28.54
CA THR A 154 -12.00 21.36 29.81
C THR A 154 -11.12 22.61 29.65
N SER A 155 -10.28 22.67 28.61
CA SER A 155 -9.37 23.78 28.35
C SER A 155 -9.96 24.94 27.53
N GLY A 156 -11.24 24.85 27.14
CA GLY A 156 -11.92 25.89 26.36
C GLY A 156 -11.38 26.07 24.93
N GLN A 157 -10.60 25.13 24.42
CA GLN A 157 -10.10 25.16 23.04
C GLN A 157 -11.21 24.71 22.08
N THR A 158 -11.65 25.62 21.19
CA THR A 158 -12.71 25.45 20.19
C THR A 158 -12.33 24.57 18.99
N GLU A 159 -11.16 23.92 19.01
CA GLU A 159 -10.73 23.04 17.93
C GLU A 159 -11.28 21.63 18.13
N ARG A 160 -11.99 21.13 17.10
CA ARG A 160 -12.58 19.78 17.07
C ARG A 160 -11.54 18.71 17.46
N PRO A 161 -11.92 17.70 18.27
CA PRO A 161 -11.04 16.56 18.56
C PRO A 161 -10.62 15.88 17.25
N ARG A 162 -9.33 15.58 17.12
CA ARG A 162 -8.74 14.87 15.97
C ARG A 162 -7.85 13.77 16.49
N LEU A 163 -7.91 12.61 15.84
CA LEU A 163 -7.01 11.48 16.05
C LEU A 163 -5.65 11.69 15.36
N THR A 164 -5.11 12.91 15.40
CA THR A 164 -3.78 13.27 14.86
C THR A 164 -2.93 13.84 15.98
N GLY A 165 -1.85 13.17 16.34
CA GLY A 165 -0.97 13.57 17.44
C GLY A 165 0.19 12.60 17.65
N THR A 166 1.18 13.00 18.44
CA THR A 166 2.28 12.12 18.87
C THR A 166 1.97 11.57 20.24
N VAL A 167 1.84 10.26 20.36
CA VAL A 167 1.65 9.59 21.65
C VAL A 167 2.99 9.17 22.22
N ILE A 168 3.22 9.52 23.48
CA ILE A 168 4.36 9.03 24.26
C ILE A 168 3.78 8.08 25.29
N ASP A 169 3.87 6.78 24.99
CA ASP A 169 3.39 5.74 25.88
C ASP A 169 4.57 5.17 26.69
N SER A 170 4.58 5.41 28.00
CA SER A 170 5.63 4.93 28.89
C SER A 170 5.03 4.05 29.99
N GLY A 171 5.10 2.75 29.74
CA GLY A 171 4.65 1.71 30.67
C GLY A 171 5.77 1.18 31.56
N ALA A 172 5.61 -0.06 32.02
CA ALA A 172 6.63 -0.73 32.84
C ALA A 172 7.81 -1.28 32.03
N GLY A 173 7.58 -1.66 30.76
CA GLY A 173 8.56 -2.39 29.95
C GLY A 173 9.34 -1.53 28.96
N VAL A 174 8.65 -0.76 28.12
CA VAL A 174 9.26 0.06 27.06
C VAL A 174 8.55 1.41 27.02
N THR A 175 9.25 2.45 26.54
CA THR A 175 8.64 3.74 26.21
C THR A 175 8.58 3.89 24.69
N HIS A 176 7.39 4.09 24.13
CA HIS A 176 7.16 4.27 22.71
C HIS A 176 6.83 5.73 22.38
N VAL A 177 7.37 6.22 21.27
CA VAL A 177 7.00 7.50 20.67
C VAL A 177 6.34 7.20 19.33
N ILE A 178 5.03 7.45 19.26
CA ILE A 178 4.15 6.93 18.23
C ILE A 178 3.45 8.11 17.53
N PRO A 179 3.81 8.44 16.29
CA PRO A 179 3.09 9.45 15.52
C PRO A 179 1.81 8.84 14.92
N VAL A 180 0.67 9.49 15.15
CA VAL A 180 -0.64 9.10 14.62
C VAL A 180 -1.21 10.23 13.76
N ALA A 181 -1.72 9.89 12.59
CA ALA A 181 -2.36 10.81 11.66
C ALA A 181 -3.75 10.29 11.25
N ASP A 182 -4.77 11.10 11.54
CA ASP A 182 -6.19 10.82 11.24
C ASP A 182 -6.62 9.40 11.65
N GLY A 183 -6.13 8.93 12.81
CA GLY A 183 -6.45 7.62 13.39
C GLY A 183 -5.54 6.47 12.97
N TYR A 184 -4.64 6.68 12.02
CA TYR A 184 -3.67 5.68 11.58
C TYR A 184 -2.28 5.95 12.16
N VAL A 185 -1.62 4.89 12.61
CA VAL A 185 -0.25 5.00 13.12
C VAL A 185 0.74 5.04 11.96
N ILE A 186 1.66 6.01 11.96
CA ILE A 186 2.74 6.08 10.97
C ILE A 186 3.87 5.14 11.42
N GLY A 187 3.71 3.85 11.11
CA GLY A 187 4.58 2.76 11.57
C GLY A 187 6.07 2.98 11.31
N SER A 188 6.43 3.48 10.12
CA SER A 188 7.81 3.74 9.70
C SER A 188 8.56 4.75 10.58
N CYS A 189 7.82 5.61 11.29
CA CYS A 189 8.38 6.69 12.11
C CYS A 189 8.42 6.37 13.60
N ILE A 190 7.83 5.24 14.03
CA ILE A 190 7.83 4.84 15.44
C ILE A 190 9.26 4.67 15.93
N LYS A 191 9.54 5.20 17.12
CA LYS A 191 10.77 4.93 17.85
C LYS A 191 10.46 4.48 19.26
N HIS A 192 11.28 3.59 19.79
CA HIS A 192 11.19 3.12 21.16
C HIS A 192 12.45 3.53 21.95
N ILE A 193 12.28 3.66 23.25
CA ILE A 193 13.36 3.88 24.21
C ILE A 193 13.40 2.64 25.11
N PRO A 194 14.57 1.99 25.26
CA PRO A 194 14.77 0.87 26.18
C PRO A 194 14.89 1.34 27.63
N ILE A 195 14.02 2.27 28.04
CA ILE A 195 13.93 2.85 29.37
C ILE A 195 12.46 3.03 29.68
N ALA A 196 12.02 2.42 30.77
CA ALA A 196 10.63 2.45 31.23
C ALA A 196 10.55 2.39 32.76
N GLY A 197 9.35 2.15 33.29
CA GLY A 197 9.13 2.12 34.74
C GLY A 197 9.98 1.09 35.51
N LYS A 198 10.27 -0.08 34.92
CA LYS A 198 11.13 -1.10 35.55
C LYS A 198 12.57 -0.60 35.69
N ASP A 199 13.11 0.07 34.66
CA ASP A 199 14.48 0.59 34.67
C ASP A 199 14.66 1.70 35.70
N ILE A 200 13.67 2.61 35.80
CA ILE A 200 13.67 3.66 36.83
C ILE A 200 13.66 3.04 38.23
N THR A 201 12.84 2.00 38.43
CA THR A 201 12.77 1.29 39.72
C THR A 201 14.12 0.63 40.06
N SER A 202 14.74 -0.04 39.10
CA SER A 202 16.06 -0.67 39.26
C SER A 202 17.16 0.36 39.55
N PHE A 203 17.09 1.53 38.91
CA PHE A 203 18.02 2.62 39.15
C PHE A 203 17.87 3.22 40.55
N ILE A 204 16.64 3.47 41.02
CA ILE A 204 16.37 3.88 42.40
C ILE A 204 16.90 2.83 43.38
N GLN A 205 16.64 1.55 43.12
CA GLN A 205 17.13 0.47 43.96
C GLN A 205 18.66 0.40 44.02
N LYS A 206 19.35 0.79 42.94
CA LYS A 206 20.82 0.89 42.93
C LYS A 206 21.28 2.05 43.81
N LEU A 207 20.71 3.25 43.64
CA LEU A 207 21.06 4.44 44.42
C LEU A 207 20.80 4.25 45.91
N LEU A 208 19.65 3.67 46.27
CA LEU A 208 19.32 3.37 47.67
C LEU A 208 20.29 2.34 48.27
N ARG A 209 20.79 1.36 47.49
CA ARG A 209 21.77 0.38 47.99
C ARG A 209 23.14 0.97 48.26
N GLU A 210 23.52 2.06 47.59
CA GLU A 210 24.83 2.71 47.76
C GLU A 210 24.90 3.51 49.06
N HIS A 211 23.77 4.04 49.55
CA HIS A 211 23.73 4.93 50.71
C HIS A 211 22.93 4.40 51.91
N GLU A 212 21.96 3.50 51.71
CA GLU A 212 21.02 3.04 52.73
C GLU A 212 21.05 1.51 52.96
N ARG A 213 20.81 1.09 54.20
CA ARG A 213 20.78 -0.33 54.59
C ARG A 213 19.36 -0.89 54.59
N ILE A 214 18.83 -1.13 53.39
CA ILE A 214 17.48 -1.69 53.21
C ILE A 214 17.54 -3.22 53.19
N PRO A 215 16.63 -3.92 53.91
CA PRO A 215 16.52 -5.38 53.81
C PRO A 215 16.31 -5.83 52.35
N PRO A 216 17.06 -6.82 51.84
CA PRO A 216 16.99 -7.22 50.42
C PRO A 216 15.59 -7.61 49.94
N GLU A 217 14.79 -8.24 50.80
CA GLU A 217 13.41 -8.64 50.50
C GLU A 217 12.49 -7.44 50.19
N TYR A 218 12.74 -6.27 50.80
CA TYR A 218 11.91 -5.07 50.66
C TYR A 218 12.51 -4.02 49.72
N ALA A 219 13.69 -4.29 49.15
CA ALA A 219 14.41 -3.30 48.35
C ALA A 219 13.62 -2.87 47.09
N LEU A 220 12.96 -3.82 46.41
CA LEU A 220 12.17 -3.53 45.20
C LEU A 220 10.86 -2.81 45.54
N GLU A 221 10.19 -3.20 46.62
CA GLU A 221 8.97 -2.56 47.10
C GLU A 221 9.24 -1.11 47.52
N SER A 222 10.30 -0.90 48.30
CA SER A 222 10.74 0.42 48.77
C SER A 222 11.11 1.33 47.60
N ALA A 223 11.82 0.81 46.58
CA ALA A 223 12.15 1.56 45.38
C ALA A 223 10.91 1.95 44.57
N ASN A 224 9.93 1.05 44.42
CA ASN A 224 8.65 1.36 43.78
C ASN A 224 7.86 2.42 44.55
N TYR A 225 7.83 2.34 45.88
CA TYR A 225 7.16 3.32 46.72
C TYR A 225 7.80 4.72 46.57
N CYS A 226 9.13 4.79 46.61
CA CYS A 226 9.88 6.02 46.36
C CYS A 226 9.54 6.61 44.98
N LYS A 227 9.57 5.76 43.94
CA LYS A 227 9.26 6.14 42.56
C LYS A 227 7.87 6.76 42.41
N GLU A 228 6.84 6.13 42.96
CA GLU A 228 5.45 6.55 42.75
C GLU A 228 5.04 7.73 43.64
N THR A 229 5.61 7.83 44.83
CA THR A 229 5.20 8.83 45.83
C THR A 229 6.04 10.10 45.80
N TYR A 230 7.36 9.98 45.61
CA TYR A 230 8.30 11.06 45.89
C TYR A 230 9.08 11.56 44.68
N CYS A 231 9.16 10.80 43.59
CA CYS A 231 9.93 11.19 42.41
C CYS A 231 9.23 12.25 41.56
N TYR A 232 10.02 13.13 40.96
CA TYR A 232 9.55 14.22 40.10
C TYR A 232 10.63 14.60 39.07
N VAL A 233 10.22 15.27 37.99
CA VAL A 233 11.16 15.77 36.98
C VAL A 233 11.61 17.18 37.34
N CYS A 234 12.93 17.38 37.49
CA CYS A 234 13.47 18.69 37.79
C CYS A 234 13.66 19.56 36.52
N PRO A 235 13.71 20.90 36.63
CA PRO A 235 14.04 21.77 35.51
C PRO A 235 15.51 21.73 35.09
N ASP A 236 16.43 21.56 36.04
CA ASP A 236 17.87 21.63 35.90
C ASP A 236 18.51 20.86 37.06
N VAL A 237 19.38 19.89 36.75
CA VAL A 237 19.91 18.93 37.71
C VAL A 237 20.87 19.61 38.70
N ALA A 238 21.78 20.45 38.23
CA ALA A 238 22.78 21.10 39.08
C ALA A 238 22.12 22.04 40.11
N LYS A 239 21.12 22.82 39.66
CA LYS A 239 20.34 23.67 40.56
C LYS A 239 19.50 22.87 41.56
N GLU A 240 19.11 21.65 41.21
CA GLU A 240 18.37 20.78 42.12
C GLU A 240 19.28 20.22 43.20
N PHE A 241 20.52 19.81 42.87
CA PHE A 241 21.54 19.46 43.86
C PHE A 241 21.79 20.59 44.87
N ASP A 242 22.01 21.82 44.38
CA ASP A 242 22.21 22.99 45.25
C ASP A 242 21.05 23.21 46.24
N LYS A 243 19.81 22.86 45.88
CA LYS A 243 18.65 23.01 46.78
C LYS A 243 18.68 22.00 47.91
N TYR A 244 19.04 20.75 47.59
CA TYR A 244 19.12 19.68 48.59
C TYR A 244 20.29 19.94 49.56
N GLU A 245 21.40 20.50 49.08
CA GLU A 245 22.53 20.88 49.94
C GLU A 245 22.22 22.09 50.83
N LYS A 246 21.52 23.11 50.30
CA LYS A 246 21.18 24.32 51.07
C LYS A 246 20.09 24.09 52.12
N ASP A 247 19.12 23.23 51.83
CA ASP A 247 18.02 22.95 52.76
C ASP A 247 17.67 21.44 52.81
N PRO A 248 18.55 20.60 53.42
CA PRO A 248 18.33 19.17 53.46
C PRO A 248 17.05 18.76 54.18
N LYS A 249 16.67 19.48 55.26
CA LYS A 249 15.51 19.13 56.11
C LYS A 249 14.18 19.19 55.35
N THR A 250 14.06 20.11 54.39
CA THR A 250 12.83 20.28 53.61
C THR A 250 12.75 19.28 52.46
N TRP A 251 13.89 18.94 51.85
CA TRP A 251 13.97 18.17 50.61
C TRP A 251 14.25 16.68 50.79
N ILE A 252 14.97 16.28 51.84
CA ILE A 252 15.13 14.87 52.19
C ILE A 252 13.83 14.38 52.84
N LYS A 253 13.39 13.18 52.47
CA LYS A 253 12.17 12.55 52.99
C LYS A 253 12.49 11.20 53.58
N THR A 254 11.86 10.83 54.70
CA THR A 254 12.10 9.54 55.33
C THR A 254 11.00 8.56 54.95
N TYR A 255 11.38 7.33 54.60
CA TYR A 255 10.47 6.21 54.45
C TYR A 255 10.49 5.38 55.74
N GLU A 256 9.32 4.88 56.16
CA GLU A 256 9.20 3.92 57.25
C GLU A 256 8.45 2.67 56.75
N GLY A 257 9.07 1.51 56.92
CA GLY A 257 8.51 0.20 56.57
C GLY A 257 8.53 -0.76 57.74
N VAL A 258 7.73 -1.83 57.65
CA VAL A 258 7.68 -2.90 58.67
C VAL A 258 8.02 -4.22 58.01
N ILE A 259 9.02 -4.92 58.54
CA ILE A 259 9.38 -6.27 58.10
C ILE A 259 8.28 -7.22 58.58
N GLN A 260 7.49 -7.79 57.66
CA GLN A 260 6.33 -8.62 58.00
C GLN A 260 6.69 -9.85 58.86
N LYS A 261 7.84 -10.48 58.59
CA LYS A 261 8.32 -11.69 59.30
C LYS A 261 8.76 -11.41 60.74
N THR A 262 9.49 -10.32 60.98
CA THR A 262 10.10 -10.02 62.29
C THR A 262 9.36 -8.91 63.06
N LYS A 263 8.37 -8.27 62.42
CA LYS A 263 7.64 -7.08 62.88
C LYS A 263 8.53 -5.88 63.28
N ARG A 264 9.81 -5.91 62.91
CA ARG A 264 10.75 -4.80 63.14
C ARG A 264 10.50 -3.68 62.14
N LYS A 265 10.55 -2.44 62.60
CA LYS A 265 10.50 -1.26 61.74
C LYS A 265 11.87 -1.02 61.11
N PHE A 266 11.90 -0.60 59.86
CA PHE A 266 13.09 -0.07 59.21
C PHE A 266 12.74 1.29 58.59
N SER A 267 13.70 2.20 58.57
CA SER A 267 13.54 3.51 57.97
C SER A 267 14.81 3.88 57.20
N PHE A 268 14.65 4.65 56.12
CA PHE A 268 15.77 5.15 55.33
C PHE A 268 15.43 6.53 54.75
N GLU A 269 16.45 7.32 54.44
CA GLU A 269 16.29 8.65 53.85
C GLU A 269 16.23 8.56 52.33
N MET A 270 15.36 9.39 51.74
CA MET A 270 15.19 9.56 50.31
C MET A 270 15.63 10.96 49.90
N GLY A 271 16.64 11.02 49.04
CA GLY A 271 17.34 12.25 48.66
C GLY A 271 17.32 12.46 47.15
N TYR A 272 18.49 12.33 46.54
CA TYR A 272 18.75 12.73 45.15
C TYR A 272 18.02 11.86 44.12
N GLU A 273 17.76 10.60 44.42
CA GLU A 273 17.03 9.66 43.55
C GLU A 273 15.63 10.16 43.20
N ARG A 274 15.04 11.05 44.01
CA ARG A 274 13.75 11.68 43.75
C ARG A 274 13.72 12.43 42.40
N PHE A 275 14.76 13.18 42.06
CA PHE A 275 14.83 13.89 40.79
C PHE A 275 15.79 13.23 39.79
N LEU A 276 16.80 12.51 40.26
CA LEU A 276 17.78 11.86 39.41
C LEU A 276 17.17 10.66 38.66
N ALA A 277 16.24 9.94 39.29
CA ALA A 277 15.69 8.73 38.67
C ALA A 277 14.78 9.02 37.46
N PRO A 278 13.86 9.99 37.49
CA PRO A 278 13.13 10.39 36.28
C PRO A 278 13.99 11.14 35.25
N GLU A 279 15.15 11.67 35.64
CA GLU A 279 16.06 12.39 34.73
C GLU A 279 16.63 11.47 33.64
N ILE A 280 16.60 10.14 33.82
CA ILE A 280 17.08 9.19 32.81
C ILE A 280 16.30 9.27 31.48
N PHE A 281 15.06 9.80 31.47
CA PHE A 281 14.36 10.09 30.21
C PHE A 281 15.02 11.23 29.42
N PHE A 282 15.63 12.18 30.11
CA PHE A 282 16.25 13.38 29.53
C PHE A 282 17.76 13.22 29.38
N ASN A 283 18.39 12.42 30.23
CA ASN A 283 19.81 12.06 30.18
C ASN A 283 19.98 10.54 30.39
N PRO A 284 19.70 9.72 29.35
CA PRO A 284 19.82 8.26 29.43
C PRO A 284 21.19 7.73 29.87
N GLN A 285 22.24 8.50 29.56
CA GLN A 285 23.64 8.19 29.88
C GLN A 285 23.92 7.98 31.38
N ILE A 286 23.04 8.49 32.26
CA ILE A 286 23.15 8.30 33.71
C ILE A 286 22.95 6.83 34.09
N PHE A 287 22.12 6.10 33.34
CA PHE A 287 21.74 4.72 33.63
C PHE A 287 22.43 3.71 32.74
N THR A 288 22.44 3.94 31.42
CA THR A 288 23.02 3.01 30.43
C THR A 288 23.91 3.74 29.43
N SER A 289 25.00 3.09 29.03
CA SER A 289 25.86 3.54 27.93
C SER A 289 25.28 3.22 26.55
N ASP A 290 24.39 2.25 26.46
CA ASP A 290 23.94 1.68 25.18
C ASP A 290 22.94 2.60 24.46
N PHE A 291 22.20 3.38 25.24
CA PHE A 291 21.23 4.35 24.73
C PHE A 291 21.53 5.73 25.30
N VAL A 292 21.83 6.69 24.41
CA VAL A 292 22.29 8.03 24.78
C VAL A 292 21.33 9.15 24.39
N THR A 293 20.26 8.84 23.64
CA THR A 293 19.42 9.85 22.99
C THR A 293 18.29 10.32 23.92
N PRO A 294 18.23 11.60 24.33
CA PRO A 294 17.15 12.11 25.20
C PRO A 294 15.75 11.96 24.60
N LEU A 295 14.72 11.75 25.42
CA LEU A 295 13.32 11.70 24.99
C LEU A 295 12.89 12.92 24.14
N PRO A 296 13.20 14.19 24.48
CA PRO A 296 12.86 15.33 23.62
C PRO A 296 13.54 15.27 22.24
N THR A 297 14.75 14.69 22.16
CA THR A 297 15.45 14.47 20.90
C THR A 297 14.72 13.45 20.05
N LEU A 298 14.33 12.34 20.67
CA LEU A 298 13.66 11.26 19.98
C LEU A 298 12.29 11.70 19.46
N VAL A 299 11.52 12.42 20.28
CA VAL A 299 10.22 12.99 19.86
C VAL A 299 10.41 13.95 18.69
N ASP A 300 11.42 14.82 18.73
CA ASP A 300 11.74 15.69 17.60
C ASP A 300 12.12 14.88 16.35
N GLN A 301 12.92 13.82 16.47
CA GLN A 301 13.29 12.95 15.36
C GLN A 301 12.10 12.22 14.76
N VAL A 302 11.23 11.64 15.59
CA VAL A 302 9.99 10.97 15.15
C VAL A 302 9.13 11.92 14.34
N ILE A 303 8.89 13.13 14.87
CA ILE A 303 8.10 14.13 14.18
C ILE A 303 8.82 14.64 12.93
N GLN A 304 10.14 14.80 12.94
CA GLN A 304 10.90 15.20 11.74
C GLN A 304 11.02 14.11 10.68
N ASN A 305 10.92 12.84 11.04
CA ASN A 305 10.87 11.72 10.09
C ASN A 305 9.46 11.54 9.51
N SER A 306 8.43 11.97 10.26
CA SER A 306 7.04 11.97 9.80
C SER A 306 6.86 12.90 8.58
N PRO A 307 5.84 12.67 7.73
CA PRO A 307 5.51 13.55 6.62
C PRO A 307 5.39 15.01 7.06
N ILE A 308 5.82 15.95 6.21
CA ILE A 308 5.99 17.37 6.58
C ILE A 308 4.66 18.00 7.06
N ASP A 309 3.56 17.64 6.42
CA ASP A 309 2.25 18.26 6.62
C ASP A 309 1.62 17.86 7.96
N VAL A 310 1.90 16.66 8.46
CA VAL A 310 1.48 16.22 9.80
C VAL A 310 2.38 16.74 10.93
N ARG A 311 3.61 17.21 10.64
CA ARG A 311 4.56 17.61 11.72
C ARG A 311 4.01 18.69 12.64
N ARG A 312 3.34 19.70 12.07
CA ARG A 312 2.76 20.79 12.87
C ARG A 312 1.63 20.27 13.77
N PRO A 313 0.62 19.54 13.25
CA PRO A 313 -0.35 18.82 14.08
C PRO A 313 0.29 17.93 15.15
N LEU A 314 1.33 17.15 14.79
CA LEU A 314 2.04 16.26 15.71
C LEU A 314 2.76 17.01 16.84
N TYR A 315 3.40 18.15 16.56
CA TYR A 315 3.97 19.02 17.59
C TYR A 315 2.89 19.66 18.48
N ASN A 316 1.76 20.04 17.89
CA ASN A 316 0.66 20.71 18.59
C ASN A 316 -0.19 19.76 19.45
N ASN A 317 -0.04 18.44 19.27
CA ASN A 317 -0.83 17.45 19.97
C ASN A 317 0.03 16.28 20.44
N ILE A 318 0.94 16.53 21.39
CA ILE A 318 1.76 15.48 22.00
C ILE A 318 1.04 14.96 23.25
N VAL A 319 0.52 13.75 23.22
CA VAL A 319 -0.25 13.16 24.32
C VAL A 319 0.62 12.19 25.11
N LEU A 320 0.59 12.32 26.43
CA LEU A 320 1.28 11.40 27.34
C LEU A 320 0.33 10.27 27.75
N SER A 321 0.83 9.04 27.73
CA SER A 321 0.13 7.82 28.12
C SER A 321 1.03 6.95 28.99
N GLY A 322 0.43 6.21 29.92
CA GLY A 322 1.11 5.21 30.74
C GLY A 322 1.66 5.76 32.06
N GLY A 323 1.79 4.86 33.04
CA GLY A 323 2.10 5.21 34.42
C GLY A 323 3.44 5.92 34.62
N SER A 324 4.44 5.67 33.78
CA SER A 324 5.75 6.33 33.87
C SER A 324 5.79 7.73 33.26
N THR A 325 4.67 8.22 32.70
CA THR A 325 4.53 9.63 32.30
C THR A 325 3.91 10.52 33.39
N LEU A 326 3.46 9.94 34.52
CA LEU A 326 2.78 10.64 35.61
C LEU A 326 3.70 11.49 36.50
N TYR A 327 5.02 11.42 36.30
CA TYR A 327 5.94 12.23 37.11
C TYR A 327 5.58 13.71 37.02
N LYS A 328 5.55 14.35 38.19
CA LYS A 328 5.32 15.79 38.27
C LYS A 328 6.33 16.52 37.38
N ASP A 329 5.82 17.50 36.64
CA ASP A 329 6.57 18.36 35.71
C ASP A 329 7.19 17.68 34.48
N LEU A 330 6.98 16.38 34.24
CA LEU A 330 7.49 15.68 33.06
C LEU A 330 7.00 16.30 31.75
N GLY A 331 5.68 16.53 31.62
CA GLY A 331 5.11 17.16 30.44
C GLY A 331 5.63 18.59 30.20
N ARG A 332 5.83 19.37 31.27
CA ARG A 332 6.38 20.74 31.18
C ARG A 332 7.84 20.73 30.74
N ARG A 333 8.66 19.85 31.32
CA ARG A 333 10.08 19.66 30.97
C ARG A 333 10.22 19.25 29.50
N LEU A 334 9.46 18.24 29.08
CA LEU A 334 9.44 17.76 27.71
C LEU A 334 9.05 18.87 26.72
N GLN A 335 7.95 19.59 26.99
CA GLN A 335 7.51 20.69 26.15
C GLN A 335 8.56 21.80 26.04
N ARG A 336 9.18 22.19 27.17
CA ARG A 336 10.20 23.23 27.22
C ARG A 336 11.43 22.86 26.38
N ASP A 337 11.94 21.65 26.58
CA ASP A 337 13.17 21.19 25.94
C ASP A 337 12.93 20.96 24.44
N LEU A 338 11.76 20.42 24.06
CA LEU A 338 11.35 20.29 22.67
C LEU A 338 11.17 21.65 21.99
N ARG A 339 10.49 22.62 22.64
CA ARG A 339 10.37 24.00 22.13
C ARG A 339 11.74 24.65 21.92
N ARG A 340 12.67 24.48 22.85
CA ARG A 340 14.03 25.03 22.74
C ARG A 340 14.74 24.47 21.50
N ARG A 341 14.65 23.16 21.28
CA ARG A 341 15.24 22.47 20.12
C ARG A 341 14.64 22.94 18.80
N VAL A 342 13.31 22.97 18.70
CA VAL A 342 12.59 23.42 17.50
C VAL A 342 12.93 24.89 17.18
N LYS A 343 12.92 25.77 18.19
CA LYS A 343 13.32 27.18 18.01
C LYS A 343 14.77 27.33 17.57
N ALA A 344 15.70 26.54 18.13
CA ALA A 344 17.10 26.56 17.72
C ALA A 344 17.28 26.15 16.25
N ARG A 345 16.55 25.11 15.80
CA ARG A 345 16.53 24.69 14.39
C ARG A 345 15.99 25.79 13.48
N LEU A 346 14.85 26.39 13.83
CA LEU A 346 14.24 27.48 13.04
C LEU A 346 15.15 28.72 12.96
N LYS A 347 15.78 29.10 14.07
CA LYS A 347 16.74 30.22 14.12
C LYS A 347 17.96 29.96 13.23
N ARG A 348 18.47 28.73 13.20
CA ARG A 348 19.58 28.33 12.32
C ARG A 348 19.18 28.47 10.84
N SER A 349 17.97 28.05 10.47
CA SER A 349 17.47 28.20 9.10
C SER A 349 17.33 29.67 8.67
N GLU A 350 16.86 30.54 9.57
CA GLU A 350 16.76 31.99 9.33
C GLU A 350 18.15 32.63 9.14
N MET A 351 19.12 32.27 10.00
CA MET A 351 20.51 32.74 9.92
C MET A 351 21.18 32.32 8.61
N LEU A 352 21.07 31.04 8.23
CA LEU A 352 21.66 30.51 6.99
C LEU A 352 21.06 31.14 5.73
N SER A 353 19.80 31.57 5.80
CA SER A 353 19.12 32.22 4.68
C SER A 353 19.38 33.72 4.60
N GLY A 354 20.22 34.28 5.48
CA GLY A 354 20.47 35.73 5.56
C GLY A 354 19.21 36.56 5.81
N GLY A 355 18.22 35.99 6.52
CA GLY A 355 16.92 36.63 6.79
C GLY A 355 15.92 36.62 5.63
N LYS A 356 16.25 36.03 4.46
CA LYS A 356 15.33 35.90 3.32
C LYS A 356 14.19 34.91 3.58
N LEU A 357 14.44 33.90 4.42
CA LEU A 357 13.45 32.89 4.83
C LEU A 357 13.08 33.11 6.29
N LYS A 358 11.82 33.49 6.56
CA LYS A 358 11.26 33.59 7.91
C LYS A 358 10.28 32.45 8.17
N PRO A 359 10.73 31.30 8.71
CA PRO A 359 9.86 30.17 8.93
C PRO A 359 8.84 30.49 10.04
N LYS A 360 7.55 30.20 9.78
CA LYS A 360 6.48 30.39 10.78
C LYS A 360 6.80 29.60 12.05
N PRO A 361 6.69 30.19 13.26
CA PRO A 361 6.86 29.48 14.52
C PRO A 361 6.05 28.18 14.56
N ILE A 362 6.61 27.16 15.21
CA ILE A 362 5.95 25.88 15.42
C ILE A 362 5.50 25.85 16.88
N ASP A 363 4.20 25.70 17.07
CA ASP A 363 3.61 25.51 18.39
C ASP A 363 3.80 24.06 18.82
N VAL A 364 4.40 23.90 19.99
CA VAL A 364 4.65 22.59 20.59
C VAL A 364 3.82 22.54 21.86
N ASN A 365 2.92 21.57 21.94
CA ASN A 365 1.99 21.42 23.05
C ASN A 365 1.95 19.96 23.51
N VAL A 366 2.34 19.75 24.77
CA VAL A 366 2.34 18.46 25.45
C VAL A 366 1.15 18.43 26.41
N ILE A 367 0.21 17.55 26.13
CA ILE A 367 -1.06 17.44 26.83
C ILE A 367 -0.90 16.46 27.97
N SER A 368 -1.11 16.97 29.19
CA SER A 368 -1.25 16.17 30.38
C SER A 368 -2.69 16.15 30.87
N HIS A 369 -3.20 14.99 31.24
CA HIS A 369 -4.61 14.80 31.60
C HIS A 369 -4.77 13.80 32.75
N LYS A 370 -5.89 13.87 33.49
CA LYS A 370 -6.09 13.07 34.71
C LYS A 370 -6.13 11.55 34.45
N MET A 371 -6.54 11.14 33.26
CA MET A 371 -6.66 9.72 32.88
C MET A 371 -5.38 9.10 32.31
N GLN A 372 -4.25 9.82 32.32
CA GLN A 372 -2.95 9.37 31.78
C GLN A 372 -2.55 7.95 32.18
N LYS A 373 -2.78 7.58 33.45
CA LYS A 373 -2.40 6.28 34.01
C LYS A 373 -3.08 5.12 33.27
N TYR A 374 -4.29 5.34 32.78
CA TYR A 374 -5.15 4.35 32.13
C TYR A 374 -5.63 4.84 30.77
N ALA A 375 -4.90 5.75 30.12
CA ALA A 375 -5.37 6.48 28.94
C ALA A 375 -5.86 5.55 27.83
N VAL A 376 -5.13 4.46 27.59
CA VAL A 376 -5.51 3.40 26.65
C VAL A 376 -6.87 2.80 27.02
N TRP A 377 -7.00 2.26 28.24
CA TRP A 377 -8.24 1.63 28.69
C TRP A 377 -9.41 2.60 28.71
N PHE A 378 -9.19 3.83 29.16
CA PHE A 378 -10.21 4.87 29.23
C PHE A 378 -10.69 5.29 27.83
N GLY A 379 -9.76 5.46 26.88
CA GLY A 379 -10.10 5.70 25.49
C GLY A 379 -10.89 4.53 24.89
N GLY A 380 -10.51 3.29 25.20
CA GLY A 380 -11.26 2.09 24.83
C GLY A 380 -12.68 2.11 25.39
N SER A 381 -12.85 2.38 26.69
CA SER A 381 -14.15 2.48 27.36
C SER A 381 -15.05 3.56 26.74
N MET A 382 -14.49 4.72 26.39
CA MET A 382 -15.24 5.79 25.74
C MET A 382 -15.69 5.39 24.33
N MET A 383 -14.80 4.77 23.55
CA MET A 383 -15.08 4.39 22.16
C MET A 383 -16.05 3.21 22.09
N ALA A 384 -15.87 2.21 22.96
CA ALA A 384 -16.76 1.05 23.04
C ALA A 384 -18.16 1.37 23.58
N PHE A 385 -18.33 2.55 24.19
CA PHE A 385 -19.63 3.03 24.63
C PHE A 385 -20.44 3.68 23.48
N THR A 386 -19.83 4.01 22.34
CA THR A 386 -20.57 4.63 21.23
C THR A 386 -21.31 3.58 20.39
N PRO A 387 -22.47 3.91 19.77
CA PRO A 387 -23.19 2.98 18.91
C PRO A 387 -22.38 2.51 17.69
N GLU A 388 -21.38 3.29 17.29
CA GLU A 388 -20.57 3.01 16.10
C GLU A 388 -19.56 1.91 16.35
N PHE A 389 -19.22 1.66 17.62
CA PHE A 389 -18.41 0.52 18.05
C PHE A 389 -18.97 -0.80 17.51
N TYR A 390 -20.25 -1.07 17.78
CA TYR A 390 -20.89 -2.32 17.36
C TYR A 390 -20.95 -2.49 15.84
N LYS A 391 -20.86 -1.40 15.06
CA LYS A 391 -20.85 -1.45 13.59
C LYS A 391 -19.49 -1.82 13.00
N VAL A 392 -18.41 -1.54 13.72
CA VAL A 392 -17.03 -1.80 13.26
C VAL A 392 -16.42 -3.02 13.94
N CYS A 393 -17.08 -3.58 14.95
CA CYS A 393 -16.72 -4.88 15.51
C CYS A 393 -16.89 -5.95 14.44
N HIS A 394 -15.94 -6.89 14.42
CA HIS A 394 -16.12 -8.13 13.69
C HIS A 394 -17.04 -9.02 14.50
N THR A 395 -18.08 -9.56 13.87
CA THR A 395 -19.03 -10.45 14.52
C THR A 395 -18.58 -11.91 14.42
N LYS A 396 -19.08 -12.76 15.32
CA LYS A 396 -18.85 -14.21 15.24
C LYS A 396 -19.35 -14.81 13.92
N GLU A 397 -20.51 -14.36 13.45
CA GLU A 397 -21.07 -14.79 12.16
C GLU A 397 -20.11 -14.49 11.00
N GLN A 398 -19.56 -13.27 10.94
CA GLN A 398 -18.55 -12.92 9.94
C GLN A 398 -17.27 -13.74 10.08
N TYR A 399 -16.86 -14.04 11.31
CA TYR A 399 -15.69 -14.87 11.57
C TYR A 399 -15.89 -16.31 11.06
N ASP A 400 -17.07 -16.90 11.30
CA ASP A 400 -17.39 -18.26 10.86
C ASP A 400 -17.55 -18.33 9.33
N GLU A 401 -18.07 -17.29 8.68
CA GLU A 401 -18.29 -17.25 7.22
C GLU A 401 -17.03 -16.92 6.42
N ILE A 402 -16.25 -15.92 6.86
CA ILE A 402 -15.10 -15.38 6.11
C ILE A 402 -13.76 -15.92 6.65
N GLY A 403 -13.74 -16.36 7.91
CA GLY A 403 -12.57 -16.83 8.61
C GLY A 403 -11.81 -15.73 9.37
N PRO A 404 -10.69 -16.09 10.04
CA PRO A 404 -9.93 -15.18 10.91
C PRO A 404 -9.31 -13.97 10.19
N SER A 405 -9.24 -14.00 8.86
CA SER A 405 -8.66 -12.93 8.05
C SER A 405 -9.31 -11.56 8.26
N ILE A 406 -10.59 -11.52 8.66
CA ILE A 406 -11.31 -10.27 8.96
C ILE A 406 -10.65 -9.50 10.12
N ALA A 407 -10.11 -10.21 11.11
CA ALA A 407 -9.47 -9.62 12.28
C ALA A 407 -8.13 -8.94 11.96
N ARG A 408 -7.55 -9.18 10.77
CA ARG A 408 -6.29 -8.55 10.33
C ARG A 408 -6.40 -7.03 10.26
N HIS A 409 -7.59 -6.48 9.97
CA HIS A 409 -7.82 -5.05 9.89
C HIS A 409 -9.03 -4.65 10.74
N ASN A 410 -8.83 -3.72 11.68
CA ASN A 410 -9.91 -3.14 12.49
C ASN A 410 -10.12 -1.69 12.03
N PRO A 411 -11.31 -1.33 11.52
CA PRO A 411 -11.60 0.04 11.08
C PRO A 411 -11.40 1.05 12.22
N VAL A 412 -10.94 2.25 11.89
CA VAL A 412 -10.73 3.29 12.91
C VAL A 412 -12.08 3.78 13.45
N LEU A 413 -12.32 3.55 14.74
CA LEU A 413 -13.43 4.18 15.47
C LEU A 413 -13.26 5.71 15.48
N GLY A 414 -14.31 6.45 15.14
CA GLY A 414 -14.33 7.93 15.22
C GLY A 414 -14.15 8.69 13.90
N GLY A 415 -14.21 8.02 12.75
CA GLY A 415 -14.32 8.64 11.43
C GLY A 415 -15.75 9.01 11.03
N ILE A 416 -16.53 9.68 11.89
CA ILE A 416 -17.94 10.02 11.60
C ILE A 416 -18.23 11.52 11.80
N THR A 417 -18.87 12.09 10.77
CA THR A 417 -19.55 13.39 10.80
C THR A 417 -20.76 13.29 11.72
N ILE A 418 -20.69 13.91 12.91
CA ILE A 418 -21.83 14.04 13.81
C ILE A 418 -22.74 15.16 13.27
N TYR A 419 -23.98 14.81 12.91
CA TYR A 419 -25.08 15.77 12.81
C TYR A 419 -25.53 16.14 14.22
N ILE A 420 -25.37 17.40 14.63
CA ILE A 420 -25.98 17.90 15.86
C ILE A 420 -27.37 18.42 15.50
N TYR A 421 -28.39 17.65 15.89
CA TYR A 421 -29.77 18.11 15.97
C TYR A 421 -29.87 19.13 17.10
N ASN A 422 -30.29 20.36 16.80
CA ASN A 422 -30.42 21.41 17.81
C ASN A 422 -31.91 21.57 18.18
N SER A 423 -32.30 21.04 19.33
CA SER A 423 -33.62 21.28 19.92
C SER A 423 -33.65 22.69 20.54
N LYS A 424 -34.55 23.52 20.02
CA LYS A 424 -34.81 24.93 20.32
C LYS A 424 -34.70 25.33 21.81
N SER A 425 -34.21 26.55 22.04
CA SER A 425 -34.92 27.51 22.90
C SER A 425 -34.66 28.96 22.45
N SER A 426 -35.76 29.65 22.24
CA SER A 426 -35.94 31.05 21.84
C SER A 426 -35.38 32.08 22.83
N SER A 427 -34.84 33.19 22.30
CA SER A 427 -35.16 34.54 22.80
C SER A 427 -34.79 35.62 21.78
N ASN A 428 -35.80 36.40 21.40
CA ASN A 428 -35.77 37.60 20.56
C ASN A 428 -34.80 38.70 21.05
N SER A 429 -34.19 39.45 20.12
CA SER A 429 -34.39 40.91 20.02
C SER A 429 -33.66 41.54 18.82
N ARG A 430 -34.46 42.16 17.92
CA ARG A 430 -34.33 43.47 17.22
C ARG A 430 -32.95 44.18 17.33
N GLY A 431 -32.38 44.83 16.32
CA GLY A 431 -32.79 45.18 14.95
C GLY A 431 -31.86 46.25 14.33
N ARG A 432 -32.11 46.54 13.04
CA ARG A 432 -31.82 47.78 12.25
C ARG A 432 -30.37 48.18 11.88
N ASN A 433 -30.14 48.26 10.56
CA ASN A 433 -29.74 49.42 9.72
C ASN A 433 -28.59 50.34 10.23
N SER A 434 -27.67 50.90 9.44
CA SER A 434 -27.46 51.12 8.00
C SER A 434 -26.26 52.06 7.84
N THR A 435 -25.72 52.19 6.61
CA THR A 435 -24.83 53.28 6.11
C THR A 435 -23.39 53.31 6.68
N GLY A 436 -22.33 53.65 5.95
CA GLY A 436 -22.14 54.15 4.59
C GLY A 436 -20.78 54.85 4.51
N GLY A 437 -20.07 54.69 3.39
CA GLY A 437 -19.30 55.78 2.77
C GLY A 437 -17.87 56.10 3.22
N LYS A 438 -16.95 55.91 2.25
CA LYS A 438 -15.88 56.83 1.78
C LYS A 438 -14.57 56.97 2.60
N GLY A 439 -13.45 56.72 1.91
CA GLY A 439 -12.12 57.32 2.21
C GLY A 439 -12.11 58.85 1.94
N PRO A 440 -10.96 59.59 1.99
CA PRO A 440 -9.60 59.18 1.61
C PRO A 440 -8.44 59.75 2.47
N LYS A 441 -7.21 59.53 1.96
CA LYS A 441 -5.82 59.79 2.42
C LYS A 441 -5.48 61.18 2.99
N LYS A 442 -4.50 61.21 3.93
CA LYS A 442 -3.17 61.90 3.90
C LYS A 442 -2.76 62.46 5.29
N GLY A 443 -1.45 62.40 5.59
CA GLY A 443 -0.76 63.48 6.32
C GLY A 443 0.04 63.10 7.57
N GLN A 444 1.35 63.35 7.52
CA GLN A 444 2.40 63.12 8.53
C GLN A 444 2.34 64.05 9.76
N LYS A 445 3.00 63.66 10.87
CA LYS A 445 4.10 64.41 11.52
C LYS A 445 4.67 63.63 12.72
N GLY A 446 6.00 63.58 12.83
CA GLY A 446 6.73 63.06 14.00
C GLY A 446 7.34 64.15 14.90
N ARG A 447 8.05 63.72 15.96
CA ARG A 447 9.18 64.32 16.72
C ARG A 447 9.21 63.68 18.14
N LYS A 448 10.31 63.50 18.89
CA LYS A 448 11.63 64.17 18.95
C LYS A 448 12.58 63.41 19.93
N GLY A 449 13.90 63.47 19.64
CA GLY A 449 15.00 63.67 20.60
C GLY A 449 15.65 62.43 21.25
N GLN A 450 16.93 62.41 21.66
CA GLN A 450 18.10 63.29 21.42
C GLN A 450 19.37 62.56 21.95
N LYS A 451 20.49 62.75 21.24
CA LYS A 451 21.92 62.84 21.68
C LYS A 451 22.61 61.67 22.43
N GLY A 452 23.80 61.33 21.95
CA GLY A 452 24.72 60.31 22.50
C GLY A 452 25.93 60.91 23.23
N LEU A 453 27.06 60.16 23.28
CA LEU A 453 28.45 60.65 23.45
C LEU A 453 29.49 59.49 23.38
N LYS A 454 30.52 59.71 22.54
CA LYS A 454 31.98 59.39 22.60
C LYS A 454 32.51 58.03 23.13
N GLY A 455 33.43 57.43 22.34
CA GLY A 455 34.21 56.23 22.68
C GLY A 455 35.69 56.47 22.97
N GLN A 456 36.55 55.43 22.88
CA GLN A 456 37.94 55.45 22.36
C GLN A 456 38.63 54.06 22.39
N LYS A 457 39.32 53.75 21.28
CA LYS A 457 40.64 53.09 21.09
C LYS A 457 40.99 51.73 21.75
N GLY A 458 41.04 50.69 20.90
CA GLY A 458 42.29 50.15 20.29
C GLY A 458 43.18 49.17 21.05
N GLN A 459 43.53 48.03 20.41
CA GLN A 459 44.89 47.43 20.41
C GLN A 459 45.11 46.54 19.17
N LYS A 460 46.38 46.44 18.75
CA LYS A 460 46.89 45.98 17.45
C LYS A 460 47.20 44.46 17.42
N GLY A 461 46.91 43.83 16.27
CA GLY A 461 47.86 43.07 15.44
C GLY A 461 48.20 41.60 15.78
N GLN A 462 48.05 40.72 14.79
CA GLN A 462 49.12 39.84 14.28
C GLN A 462 48.85 39.37 12.83
N LYS A 463 49.95 39.17 12.08
CA LYS A 463 50.06 38.98 10.62
C LYS A 463 49.63 37.56 10.18
N GLY A 464 49.16 37.45 8.93
CA GLY A 464 48.51 36.25 8.37
C GLY A 464 49.39 35.21 7.69
N GLN A 465 48.76 34.35 6.90
CA GLN A 465 49.36 33.54 5.83
C GLN A 465 48.43 33.45 4.61
N LYS A 466 49.06 33.18 3.46
CA LYS A 466 48.68 33.48 2.09
C LYS A 466 47.68 32.49 1.47
N GLY A 467 47.02 32.96 0.41
CA GLY A 467 45.92 32.31 -0.31
C GLY A 467 46.22 31.03 -1.08
N GLN A 468 45.14 30.48 -1.65
CA GLN A 468 45.14 29.92 -3.00
C GLN A 468 43.90 30.47 -3.75
N LYS A 469 44.13 30.88 -5.00
CA LYS A 469 43.14 31.38 -5.94
C LYS A 469 42.38 30.21 -6.55
N GLY A 470 41.05 30.27 -6.54
CA GLY A 470 40.15 29.42 -7.34
C GLY A 470 39.47 30.24 -8.43
N LEU A 471 39.38 29.68 -9.63
CA LEU A 471 39.17 30.33 -10.92
C LEU A 471 37.74 30.83 -11.19
N LYS A 472 37.68 31.70 -12.21
CA LYS A 472 36.56 32.46 -12.76
C LYS A 472 35.34 31.60 -13.11
N GLY A 473 34.17 32.20 -12.95
CA GLY A 473 32.87 31.58 -13.20
C GLY A 473 32.55 31.32 -14.67
N SER A 474 31.82 30.24 -14.88
CA SER A 474 30.88 30.05 -15.98
C SER A 474 29.51 30.57 -15.55
N LYS A 475 28.95 31.50 -16.32
CA LYS A 475 27.60 32.03 -16.14
C LYS A 475 26.59 30.92 -16.39
N CYS A 476 25.93 30.42 -15.35
CA CYS A 476 24.65 29.75 -15.51
C CYS A 476 23.59 30.83 -15.78
N LEU A 477 23.01 30.78 -16.97
CA LEU A 477 21.81 31.54 -17.34
C LEU A 477 20.73 31.31 -16.28
N GLN A 478 20.28 32.38 -15.64
CA GLN A 478 19.04 32.32 -14.86
C GLN A 478 17.88 32.16 -15.86
N PRO A 479 16.99 31.17 -15.71
CA PRO A 479 15.76 31.16 -16.49
C PRO A 479 14.92 32.36 -16.07
N LYS A 480 14.50 33.15 -17.07
CA LYS A 480 13.51 34.20 -16.91
C LYS A 480 12.22 33.58 -16.35
N ASN A 481 11.50 34.34 -15.53
CA ASN A 481 10.14 33.98 -15.11
C ASN A 481 9.27 33.85 -16.37
N GLU A 482 9.10 32.63 -16.87
CA GLU A 482 8.01 32.29 -17.78
C GLU A 482 6.77 32.11 -16.91
N GLU A 483 5.75 32.93 -17.15
CA GLU A 483 4.39 32.65 -16.70
C GLU A 483 3.99 31.30 -17.32
N ILE A 484 3.94 30.26 -16.49
CA ILE A 484 3.38 28.98 -16.91
C ILE A 484 1.88 29.21 -17.03
N GLU A 485 1.40 29.41 -18.26
CA GLU A 485 0.00 29.21 -18.62
C GLU A 485 -0.43 27.85 -18.09
N LEU A 486 -1.60 27.76 -17.45
CA LEU A 486 -2.24 26.48 -17.19
C LEU A 486 -2.62 25.90 -18.54
N THR A 487 -1.67 25.23 -19.19
CA THR A 487 -1.92 24.62 -20.48
C THR A 487 -2.81 23.40 -20.32
N GLU A 488 -3.28 22.93 -21.48
CA GLU A 488 -4.20 21.84 -21.77
C GLU A 488 -4.10 20.61 -20.83
N HIS A 489 -2.96 20.35 -20.18
CA HIS A 489 -2.57 19.18 -19.37
C HIS A 489 -3.30 18.95 -18.03
N THR A 490 -4.37 19.67 -17.69
CA THR A 490 -5.12 19.47 -16.42
C THR A 490 -6.45 18.72 -16.56
N ASN A 491 -6.94 18.58 -17.78
CA ASN A 491 -8.18 17.90 -18.10
C ASN A 491 -7.90 16.44 -18.44
N VAL A 492 -7.92 15.58 -17.41
CA VAL A 492 -7.68 14.14 -17.54
C VAL A 492 -8.88 13.37 -17.02
N LEU A 493 -9.32 12.38 -17.78
CA LEU A 493 -10.32 11.38 -17.39
C LEU A 493 -9.61 10.07 -17.09
N SER A 494 -9.99 9.38 -16.00
CA SER A 494 -9.63 7.97 -15.75
C SER A 494 -10.85 7.07 -15.90
N VAL A 495 -10.62 5.85 -16.39
CA VAL A 495 -11.59 4.75 -16.44
C VAL A 495 -10.96 3.58 -15.69
N GLU A 496 -11.57 3.18 -14.57
CA GLU A 496 -11.11 2.08 -13.73
C GLU A 496 -11.84 0.79 -14.10
N LEU A 497 -11.12 -0.20 -14.63
CA LEU A 497 -11.75 -1.43 -15.13
C LEU A 497 -11.98 -2.49 -14.04
N GLY A 498 -11.54 -2.21 -12.81
CA GLY A 498 -11.82 -3.06 -11.65
C GLY A 498 -13.30 -3.16 -11.33
N GLU A 499 -14.09 -2.12 -11.64
CA GLU A 499 -15.55 -2.09 -11.45
C GLU A 499 -16.31 -3.10 -12.33
N LEU A 500 -15.65 -3.70 -13.32
CA LEU A 500 -16.23 -4.78 -14.13
C LEU A 500 -16.39 -6.09 -13.33
N ALA A 501 -15.72 -6.23 -12.18
CA ALA A 501 -15.86 -7.38 -11.28
C ALA A 501 -17.13 -7.32 -10.41
N GLU A 502 -17.73 -6.14 -10.24
CA GLU A 502 -18.90 -5.97 -9.39
C GLU A 502 -20.17 -6.60 -10.02
N ALA A 503 -21.06 -7.09 -9.16
CA ALA A 503 -22.35 -7.61 -9.60
C ALA A 503 -23.22 -6.46 -10.16
N CYS A 504 -23.57 -6.54 -11.44
CA CYS A 504 -24.35 -5.54 -12.14
C CYS A 504 -25.73 -5.35 -11.46
N LYS A 505 -26.05 -4.11 -11.04
CA LYS A 505 -27.33 -3.78 -10.38
C LYS A 505 -28.52 -3.79 -11.36
N GLU A 506 -28.28 -3.44 -12.63
CA GLU A 506 -29.28 -3.41 -13.69
C GLU A 506 -28.65 -3.95 -15.00
N ILE A 507 -29.15 -5.09 -15.49
CA ILE A 507 -28.71 -5.71 -16.75
C ILE A 507 -29.85 -5.62 -17.76
N LYS A 508 -29.60 -5.03 -18.94
CA LYS A 508 -30.59 -4.86 -20.01
C LYS A 508 -30.24 -5.67 -21.25
N SER A 509 -31.25 -6.05 -22.03
CA SER A 509 -31.02 -6.59 -23.38
C SER A 509 -30.47 -5.50 -24.29
N ILE A 510 -29.56 -5.87 -25.21
CA ILE A 510 -29.05 -4.98 -26.24
C ILE A 510 -30.16 -4.32 -27.08
N ASP A 511 -31.34 -4.95 -27.20
CA ASP A 511 -32.49 -4.39 -27.93
C ASP A 511 -33.07 -3.12 -27.28
N GLN A 512 -32.81 -2.94 -25.98
CA GLN A 512 -33.24 -1.75 -25.23
C GLN A 512 -32.24 -0.59 -25.38
N LEU A 513 -31.09 -0.82 -26.01
CA LEU A 513 -30.07 0.19 -26.24
C LEU A 513 -30.44 1.09 -27.42
N ILE A 514 -30.84 2.31 -27.11
CA ILE A 514 -31.15 3.33 -28.13
C ILE A 514 -29.90 4.14 -28.41
N LYS A 515 -29.44 4.16 -29.67
CA LYS A 515 -28.27 4.93 -30.12
C LYS A 515 -28.66 6.06 -31.06
N CYS A 516 -27.91 7.16 -30.99
CA CYS A 516 -27.99 8.26 -31.94
C CYS A 516 -27.61 7.77 -33.34
N LYS A 517 -28.43 8.06 -34.35
CA LYS A 517 -28.22 7.64 -35.74
C LYS A 517 -26.96 8.25 -36.38
N SER A 518 -26.54 9.42 -35.92
CA SER A 518 -25.40 10.15 -36.50
C SER A 518 -24.06 9.80 -35.87
N CYS A 519 -23.99 9.69 -34.53
CA CYS A 519 -22.71 9.49 -33.83
C CYS A 519 -22.58 8.17 -33.07
N ASN A 520 -23.67 7.40 -32.96
CA ASN A 520 -23.73 6.13 -32.23
C ASN A 520 -23.61 6.25 -30.68
N ALA A 521 -23.64 7.46 -30.13
CA ALA A 521 -23.76 7.66 -28.68
C ALA A 521 -25.11 7.16 -28.17
N ALA A 522 -25.16 6.63 -26.96
CA ALA A 522 -26.34 6.02 -26.37
C ALA A 522 -27.22 7.05 -25.64
N LEU A 523 -28.53 6.82 -25.68
CA LEU A 523 -29.52 7.54 -24.89
C LEU A 523 -29.28 7.27 -23.39
N SER A 524 -29.36 8.29 -22.55
CA SER A 524 -29.04 8.18 -21.11
C SER A 524 -29.90 9.10 -20.26
N PHE A 525 -29.75 9.04 -18.93
CA PHE A 525 -30.54 9.84 -17.97
C PHE A 525 -30.37 11.36 -18.16
N MET A 526 -29.24 11.80 -18.72
CA MET A 526 -28.97 13.20 -19.06
C MET A 526 -29.71 13.68 -20.32
N SER A 527 -30.30 12.76 -21.09
CA SER A 527 -30.77 13.08 -22.42
C SER A 527 -32.02 13.95 -22.42
N THR A 528 -31.98 15.06 -23.17
CA THR A 528 -33.14 15.97 -23.24
C THR A 528 -34.12 15.52 -24.32
N VAL A 529 -35.30 15.07 -23.87
CA VAL A 529 -36.37 14.57 -24.74
C VAL A 529 -37.56 15.51 -24.68
N ARG A 530 -37.91 16.12 -25.82
CA ARG A 530 -38.99 17.12 -25.93
C ARG A 530 -40.16 16.57 -26.74
N ASN A 531 -41.37 16.99 -26.41
CA ASN A 531 -42.50 16.81 -27.32
C ASN A 531 -42.46 17.86 -28.45
N LYS A 532 -43.34 17.73 -29.45
CA LYS A 532 -43.38 18.62 -30.62
C LYS A 532 -43.60 20.09 -30.25
N GLU A 533 -44.46 20.39 -29.27
CA GLU A 533 -44.75 21.77 -28.82
C GLU A 533 -43.58 22.39 -28.06
N GLU A 534 -42.99 21.65 -27.12
CA GLU A 534 -41.80 22.04 -26.35
C GLU A 534 -40.60 22.30 -27.27
N TYR A 535 -40.41 21.46 -28.29
CA TYR A 535 -39.36 21.66 -29.29
C TYR A 535 -39.58 22.94 -30.10
N MET A 536 -40.83 23.23 -30.50
CA MET A 536 -41.16 24.47 -31.20
C MET A 536 -40.95 25.71 -30.34
N GLN A 537 -41.26 25.64 -29.05
CA GLN A 537 -41.00 26.74 -28.11
C GLN A 537 -39.49 26.95 -27.92
N TYR A 538 -38.73 25.88 -27.77
CA TYR A 538 -37.27 25.91 -27.69
C TYR A 538 -36.62 26.55 -28.92
N GLN A 539 -37.07 26.19 -30.13
CA GLN A 539 -36.61 26.78 -31.38
C GLN A 539 -36.91 28.29 -31.46
N LYS A 540 -38.11 28.71 -31.02
CA LYS A 540 -38.48 30.13 -30.96
C LYS A 540 -37.62 30.93 -29.97
N GLU A 541 -37.25 30.36 -28.84
CA GLU A 541 -36.34 30.99 -27.87
C GLU A 541 -34.90 31.10 -28.41
N LEU A 542 -34.43 30.08 -29.11
CA LEU A 542 -33.13 30.10 -29.80
C LEU A 542 -33.07 31.24 -30.82
N LEU A 543 -34.11 31.39 -31.66
CA LEU A 543 -34.22 32.46 -32.65
C LEU A 543 -34.32 33.85 -32.00
N LYS A 544 -35.05 34.00 -30.88
CA LYS A 544 -35.10 35.27 -30.12
C LYS A 544 -33.72 35.68 -29.59
N ASN A 545 -32.94 34.73 -29.07
CA ASN A 545 -31.60 35.00 -28.55
C ASN A 545 -30.58 35.34 -29.64
N ILE A 546 -30.86 34.98 -30.89
CA ILE A 546 -30.07 35.40 -32.07
C ILE A 546 -30.43 36.87 -32.41
N ASN A 547 -31.72 37.20 -32.52
CA ASN A 547 -32.19 38.56 -32.86
C ASN A 547 -31.86 39.65 -31.82
N VAL A 548 -31.77 39.32 -30.53
CA VAL A 548 -31.33 40.29 -29.50
C VAL A 548 -29.84 40.65 -29.65
N LYS A 549 -29.02 39.72 -30.16
CA LYS A 549 -27.57 39.88 -30.29
C LYS A 549 -27.14 40.62 -31.55
N GLU A 550 -27.96 40.65 -32.59
CA GLU A 550 -27.74 41.52 -33.75
C GLU A 550 -27.91 42.99 -33.35
N LYS A 551 -28.93 43.30 -32.54
CA LYS A 551 -29.13 44.64 -31.97
C LYS A 551 -28.01 45.09 -31.03
N GLU A 552 -27.42 44.20 -30.24
CA GLU A 552 -26.26 44.54 -29.38
C GLU A 552 -24.98 44.79 -30.20
N LYS A 553 -24.78 44.08 -31.33
CA LYS A 553 -23.68 44.33 -32.26
C LYS A 553 -23.83 45.66 -33.02
N GLU A 554 -25.05 46.12 -33.28
CA GLU A 554 -25.31 47.45 -33.84
C GLU A 554 -24.96 48.56 -32.83
N ILE A 555 -25.18 48.33 -31.53
CA ILE A 555 -24.89 49.31 -30.46
C ILE A 555 -23.39 49.41 -30.16
N GLU A 556 -22.61 48.33 -30.34
CA GLU A 556 -21.14 48.39 -30.19
C GLU A 556 -20.42 48.99 -31.41
N LYS A 557 -21.10 49.14 -32.56
CA LYS A 557 -20.53 49.76 -33.78
C LYS A 557 -20.61 51.30 -33.81
N GLU A 558 -21.19 51.96 -32.81
CA GLU A 558 -21.25 53.44 -32.74
C GLU A 558 -19.97 54.11 -32.19
N ASN A 559 -18.89 53.38 -31.89
CA ASN A 559 -17.67 53.96 -31.29
C ASN A 559 -16.33 53.64 -32.00
N ASP A 560 -16.33 53.10 -33.22
CA ASP A 560 -15.13 53.08 -34.04
C ASP A 560 -15.50 53.31 -35.51
N SER A 561 -15.08 54.46 -36.03
CA SER A 561 -15.14 54.76 -37.45
C SER A 561 -14.01 54.01 -38.13
N ASP A 562 -14.32 52.94 -38.86
CA ASP A 562 -13.73 52.64 -40.17
C ASP A 562 -14.42 51.44 -40.84
N LEU A 563 -14.37 51.48 -42.17
CA LEU A 563 -15.24 50.87 -43.17
C LEU A 563 -15.07 49.36 -43.42
N GLU A 564 -16.11 48.81 -44.07
CA GLU A 564 -16.17 47.67 -45.01
C GLU A 564 -16.22 46.21 -44.48
N SER A 565 -17.42 45.63 -44.47
CA SER A 565 -17.83 44.47 -45.30
C SER A 565 -19.22 43.96 -44.85
N GLU A 566 -20.25 44.29 -45.63
CA GLU A 566 -21.56 43.64 -45.62
C GLU A 566 -21.54 42.60 -46.73
N GLU A 567 -21.41 41.31 -46.40
CA GLU A 567 -21.77 40.14 -47.23
C GLU A 567 -21.36 38.86 -46.48
N GLU A 568 -22.09 38.48 -45.44
CA GLU A 568 -22.00 37.13 -44.81
C GLU A 568 -23.14 36.95 -43.79
N SER A 569 -24.39 36.82 -44.25
CA SER A 569 -25.52 36.51 -43.34
C SER A 569 -26.65 35.65 -43.92
N GLU A 570 -26.48 34.95 -45.04
CA GLU A 570 -27.53 34.08 -45.61
C GLU A 570 -27.25 32.57 -45.63
N GLU A 571 -26.09 32.06 -45.18
CA GLU A 571 -25.76 30.62 -45.29
C GLU A 571 -25.94 29.75 -44.02
N GLU A 572 -26.30 30.27 -42.85
CA GLU A 572 -26.43 29.47 -41.60
C GLU A 572 -27.80 28.77 -41.39
N SER A 573 -28.64 28.63 -42.42
CA SER A 573 -30.00 28.06 -42.32
C SER A 573 -30.15 26.58 -42.73
N LYS A 574 -29.13 25.74 -42.50
CA LYS A 574 -29.19 24.31 -42.85
C LYS A 574 -29.02 23.37 -41.66
N GLU A 575 -30.14 23.07 -41.01
CA GLU A 575 -30.58 21.73 -40.56
C GLU A 575 -31.90 21.87 -39.76
N MET A 576 -32.96 22.34 -40.43
CA MET A 576 -34.29 22.35 -39.82
C MET A 576 -34.92 20.97 -40.04
N LEU A 577 -35.23 20.26 -38.95
CA LEU A 577 -36.03 19.03 -39.02
C LEU A 577 -37.34 19.31 -39.76
N ASP A 578 -37.68 18.41 -40.68
CA ASP A 578 -38.93 18.46 -41.44
C ASP A 578 -40.10 18.07 -40.52
N LEU A 579 -40.60 19.03 -39.74
CA LEU A 579 -41.59 18.86 -38.66
C LEU A 579 -42.93 18.28 -39.14
N GLU A 580 -43.18 18.26 -40.44
CA GLU A 580 -44.35 17.64 -41.07
C GLU A 580 -44.30 16.10 -41.06
N LYS A 581 -43.11 15.49 -40.91
CA LYS A 581 -42.92 14.02 -40.90
C LYS A 581 -42.96 13.36 -39.51
N ILE A 582 -43.08 14.14 -38.43
CA ILE A 582 -43.07 13.63 -37.05
C ILE A 582 -44.51 13.53 -36.55
N SER A 583 -44.94 12.34 -36.12
CA SER A 583 -46.29 12.11 -35.59
C SER A 583 -46.54 12.92 -34.31
N SER A 584 -47.79 13.20 -33.96
CA SER A 584 -48.12 13.98 -32.76
C SER A 584 -47.68 13.33 -31.45
N ASP A 585 -47.50 12.00 -31.44
CA ASP A 585 -47.20 11.21 -30.24
C ASP A 585 -45.70 10.88 -30.09
N ASP A 586 -44.87 11.26 -31.06
CA ASP A 586 -43.42 11.04 -31.03
C ASP A 586 -42.68 12.14 -30.27
N TYR A 587 -41.55 11.75 -29.69
CA TYR A 587 -40.65 12.65 -28.98
C TYR A 587 -39.37 12.90 -29.79
N ILE A 588 -38.76 14.05 -29.56
CA ILE A 588 -37.52 14.46 -30.21
C ILE A 588 -36.41 14.48 -29.16
N TRP A 589 -35.40 13.65 -29.38
CA TRP A 589 -34.16 13.65 -28.63
C TRP A 589 -33.06 14.37 -29.42
N THR A 590 -32.58 15.49 -28.89
CA THR A 590 -31.42 16.18 -29.43
C THR A 590 -30.16 15.58 -28.81
N CYS A 591 -29.36 14.85 -29.60
CA CYS A 591 -28.19 14.14 -29.10
C CYS A 591 -27.16 15.11 -28.51
N GLU A 592 -26.65 14.80 -27.33
CA GLU A 592 -25.73 15.66 -26.58
C GLU A 592 -24.35 15.74 -27.24
N PHE A 593 -23.95 14.71 -27.99
CA PHE A 593 -22.58 14.55 -28.52
C PHE A 593 -22.40 14.99 -29.97
N CYS A 594 -23.47 15.03 -30.77
CA CYS A 594 -23.41 15.54 -32.14
C CYS A 594 -24.50 16.56 -32.48
N LYS A 595 -25.42 16.84 -31.55
CA LYS A 595 -26.55 17.76 -31.70
C LYS A 595 -27.57 17.40 -32.79
N SER A 596 -27.41 16.25 -33.46
CA SER A 596 -28.44 15.71 -34.35
C SER A 596 -29.73 15.41 -33.59
N ASN A 597 -30.86 15.64 -34.23
CA ASN A 597 -32.15 15.30 -33.66
C ASN A 597 -32.55 13.88 -34.08
N ASN A 598 -33.01 13.10 -33.10
CA ASN A 598 -33.42 11.70 -33.23
C ASN A 598 -34.89 11.61 -32.79
N THR A 599 -35.69 10.85 -33.53
CA THR A 599 -37.10 10.61 -33.18
C THR A 599 -37.21 9.38 -32.27
N LEU A 600 -38.01 9.49 -31.20
CA LEU A 600 -38.25 8.43 -30.22
C LEU A 600 -39.76 8.14 -30.12
N SER A 601 -40.13 6.86 -30.14
CA SER A 601 -41.51 6.45 -29.86
C SER A 601 -41.84 6.58 -28.36
N LYS A 602 -43.12 6.54 -28.02
CA LYS A 602 -43.61 6.56 -26.63
C LYS A 602 -43.09 5.39 -25.78
N GLU A 603 -42.82 4.24 -26.40
CA GLU A 603 -42.24 3.06 -25.75
C GLU A 603 -40.74 3.25 -25.49
N GLN A 604 -40.02 3.77 -26.48
CA GLN A 604 -38.59 4.09 -26.35
C GLN A 604 -38.32 5.15 -25.28
N LYS A 605 -39.22 6.12 -25.09
CA LYS A 605 -39.12 7.10 -24.00
C LYS A 605 -39.17 6.45 -22.60
N LYS A 606 -39.89 5.34 -22.43
CA LYS A 606 -39.95 4.62 -21.15
C LYS A 606 -38.67 3.82 -20.86
N MET A 607 -37.84 3.59 -21.89
CA MET A 607 -36.59 2.83 -21.79
C MET A 607 -35.39 3.72 -21.44
N ILE A 608 -35.57 5.02 -21.25
CA ILE A 608 -34.49 5.94 -20.85
C ILE A 608 -33.88 5.43 -19.53
N PRO A 609 -32.56 5.16 -19.50
CA PRO A 609 -31.88 4.78 -18.26
C PRO A 609 -32.06 5.81 -17.15
N THR A 610 -32.19 5.35 -15.90
CA THR A 610 -32.24 6.21 -14.71
C THR A 610 -30.91 6.30 -13.99
N GLU A 611 -30.03 5.31 -14.18
CA GLU A 611 -28.73 5.21 -13.54
C GLU A 611 -27.61 5.79 -14.42
N GLU A 612 -26.47 6.10 -13.79
CA GLU A 612 -25.30 6.67 -14.47
C GLU A 612 -24.55 5.66 -15.34
N PHE A 613 -24.61 4.37 -14.96
CA PHE A 613 -24.05 3.26 -15.72
C PHE A 613 -25.06 2.14 -15.94
N VAL A 614 -25.05 1.54 -17.13
CA VAL A 614 -25.93 0.41 -17.50
C VAL A 614 -25.13 -0.63 -18.27
N ASP A 615 -25.31 -1.91 -17.91
CA ASP A 615 -24.73 -3.04 -18.63
C ASP A 615 -25.76 -3.64 -19.61
N TYR A 616 -25.38 -3.73 -20.88
CA TYR A 616 -26.15 -4.37 -21.94
C TYR A 616 -25.52 -5.69 -22.34
N VAL A 617 -26.33 -6.75 -22.40
CA VAL A 617 -25.87 -8.08 -22.82
C VAL A 617 -25.87 -8.15 -24.34
N ILE A 618 -24.69 -8.31 -24.95
CA ILE A 618 -24.54 -8.45 -26.41
C ILE A 618 -24.79 -9.91 -26.81
N LYS A 619 -24.11 -10.83 -26.12
CA LYS A 619 -24.20 -12.27 -26.38
C LYS A 619 -24.09 -13.03 -25.06
N GLU A 620 -25.13 -13.79 -24.74
CA GLU A 620 -25.07 -14.78 -23.66
C GLU A 620 -24.39 -16.06 -24.15
N LYS A 621 -23.85 -16.84 -23.20
CA LYS A 621 -23.26 -18.14 -23.52
C LYS A 621 -24.34 -19.04 -24.14
N GLU A 622 -24.14 -19.47 -25.39
CA GLU A 622 -24.93 -20.54 -25.97
C GLU A 622 -24.62 -21.83 -25.21
N ASP A 623 -25.54 -22.27 -24.37
CA ASP A 623 -25.51 -23.62 -23.82
C ASP A 623 -25.74 -24.59 -24.99
N ASN A 624 -24.66 -25.08 -25.58
CA ASN A 624 -24.65 -26.20 -26.54
C ASN A 624 -25.02 -27.54 -25.88
N SER A 625 -26.06 -27.55 -25.03
CA SER A 625 -26.61 -28.76 -24.40
C SER A 625 -28.06 -29.05 -24.81
N LEU A 626 -28.58 -28.39 -25.86
CA LEU A 626 -29.93 -28.61 -26.37
C LEU A 626 -29.99 -29.05 -27.84
N GLU A 627 -29.10 -29.93 -28.26
CA GLU A 627 -29.38 -30.82 -29.40
C GLU A 627 -28.77 -32.18 -29.09
N ILE A 628 -29.53 -33.06 -28.41
CA ILE A 628 -29.53 -34.52 -28.57
C ILE A 628 -30.64 -35.10 -27.66
N GLU A 629 -31.57 -35.78 -28.31
CA GLU A 629 -32.46 -36.85 -27.82
C GLU A 629 -33.66 -36.50 -26.91
N LYS A 630 -34.82 -36.46 -27.60
CA LYS A 630 -36.09 -36.99 -27.11
C LYS A 630 -35.89 -38.44 -26.66
N ASP A 631 -36.02 -38.69 -25.36
CA ASP A 631 -36.83 -39.77 -24.77
C ASP A 631 -36.47 -39.93 -23.29
N ASN A 632 -37.47 -40.36 -22.51
CA ASN A 632 -37.43 -40.70 -21.08
C ASN A 632 -37.48 -39.55 -20.06
N GLU A 633 -38.69 -39.00 -19.92
CA GLU A 633 -39.17 -38.31 -18.73
C GLU A 633 -39.56 -39.33 -17.65
N LYS A 634 -38.69 -39.48 -16.62
CA LYS A 634 -39.07 -39.75 -15.21
C LYS A 634 -37.89 -39.89 -14.25
N GLU A 635 -36.65 -39.94 -14.75
CA GLU A 635 -35.45 -39.91 -13.88
C GLU A 635 -34.77 -38.54 -13.78
N LYS A 636 -35.17 -37.56 -14.61
CA LYS A 636 -34.51 -36.24 -14.71
C LYS A 636 -34.83 -35.25 -13.57
N GLU A 637 -35.82 -35.48 -12.72
CA GLU A 637 -36.13 -34.52 -11.63
C GLU A 637 -35.19 -34.63 -10.43
N LYS A 638 -34.62 -35.81 -10.15
CA LYS A 638 -33.64 -35.97 -9.07
C LYS A 638 -32.20 -35.60 -9.48
N GLU A 639 -31.89 -35.59 -10.77
CA GLU A 639 -30.63 -35.04 -11.28
C GLU A 639 -30.67 -33.51 -11.49
N LYS A 640 -31.85 -32.91 -11.72
CA LYS A 640 -31.98 -31.46 -11.92
C LYS A 640 -31.69 -30.64 -10.65
N GLU A 641 -31.90 -31.20 -9.46
CA GLU A 641 -31.50 -30.53 -8.20
C GLU A 641 -30.01 -30.67 -7.89
N LYS A 642 -29.34 -31.76 -8.32
CA LYS A 642 -27.87 -31.87 -8.23
C LYS A 642 -27.13 -31.05 -9.29
N LYS A 643 -27.66 -31.00 -10.52
CA LYS A 643 -27.06 -30.23 -11.63
C LYS A 643 -27.28 -28.71 -11.53
N LYS A 644 -28.22 -28.23 -10.71
CA LYS A 644 -28.40 -26.77 -10.44
C LYS A 644 -27.33 -26.18 -9.51
N GLN A 645 -26.50 -27.00 -8.86
CA GLN A 645 -25.30 -26.56 -8.13
C GLN A 645 -23.99 -26.74 -8.95
N GLU A 646 -24.07 -27.26 -10.16
CA GLU A 646 -22.93 -27.52 -11.04
C GLU A 646 -23.06 -26.73 -12.36
N ASN A 647 -23.19 -25.40 -12.28
CA ASN A 647 -22.78 -24.55 -13.40
C ASN A 647 -21.25 -24.49 -13.40
N THR A 648 -20.64 -25.48 -14.03
CA THR A 648 -19.20 -25.63 -14.24
C THR A 648 -18.65 -24.46 -15.08
N THR A 649 -18.09 -23.45 -14.43
CA THR A 649 -17.00 -22.68 -15.04
C THR A 649 -15.80 -23.61 -15.14
N GLU A 650 -15.42 -24.00 -16.34
CA GLU A 650 -14.16 -24.70 -16.56
C GLU A 650 -13.02 -23.92 -15.87
N SER A 651 -12.33 -24.55 -14.94
CA SER A 651 -11.24 -23.90 -14.19
C SER A 651 -10.12 -23.53 -15.16
N ASN A 652 -9.74 -22.26 -15.16
CA ASN A 652 -8.58 -21.73 -15.89
C ASN A 652 -7.25 -22.41 -15.48
N TYR A 653 -6.20 -22.26 -16.28
CA TYR A 653 -4.87 -22.81 -16.00
C TYR A 653 -3.97 -21.80 -15.30
N ILE A 654 -3.16 -22.28 -14.35
CA ILE A 654 -1.95 -21.59 -13.88
C ILE A 654 -0.74 -22.41 -14.36
N VAL A 655 0.04 -21.83 -15.26
CA VAL A 655 1.24 -22.47 -15.82
C VAL A 655 2.49 -21.84 -15.21
N PHE A 656 3.24 -22.60 -14.41
CA PHE A 656 4.55 -22.20 -13.92
C PHE A 656 5.62 -22.58 -14.94
N CYS A 657 6.15 -21.61 -15.67
CA CYS A 657 7.19 -21.79 -16.68
C CYS A 657 8.56 -21.40 -16.09
N ILE A 658 9.36 -22.39 -15.72
CA ILE A 658 10.52 -22.21 -14.82
C ILE A 658 11.83 -22.61 -15.51
N ASP A 659 12.77 -21.69 -15.46
CA ASP A 659 14.13 -21.93 -15.94
C ASP A 659 14.86 -22.91 -14.99
N THR A 660 15.50 -23.91 -15.60
CA THR A 660 16.37 -24.89 -14.95
C THR A 660 17.77 -24.88 -15.59
N SER A 661 18.14 -23.77 -16.22
CA SER A 661 19.46 -23.56 -16.79
C SER A 661 20.57 -23.41 -15.73
N GLY A 662 21.82 -23.29 -16.18
CA GLY A 662 23.00 -23.33 -15.32
C GLY A 662 23.13 -22.06 -14.49
N SER A 663 22.62 -20.94 -15.00
CA SER A 663 22.55 -19.66 -14.29
C SER A 663 21.69 -19.75 -13.03
N MET A 664 20.64 -20.56 -13.04
CA MET A 664 19.80 -20.82 -11.87
C MET A 664 20.55 -21.52 -10.71
N GLY A 665 21.76 -22.03 -10.96
CA GLY A 665 22.65 -22.61 -9.94
C GLY A 665 23.46 -21.57 -9.14
N VAL A 666 23.39 -20.28 -9.48
CA VAL A 666 24.13 -19.22 -8.78
C VAL A 666 23.62 -19.08 -7.34
N SER A 667 24.55 -19.10 -6.38
CA SER A 667 24.25 -19.02 -4.95
C SER A 667 24.49 -17.62 -4.38
N LYS A 668 23.53 -17.10 -3.61
CA LYS A 668 23.64 -15.80 -2.92
C LYS A 668 23.57 -16.01 -1.41
N LYS A 669 24.24 -15.14 -0.65
CA LYS A 669 24.16 -15.12 0.82
C LYS A 669 22.83 -14.52 1.24
N VAL A 670 22.05 -15.23 2.06
CA VAL A 670 20.78 -14.75 2.62
C VAL A 670 20.83 -14.83 4.15
N SER A 671 20.17 -13.89 4.84
CA SER A 671 20.03 -13.92 6.30
C SER A 671 19.02 -14.99 6.71
N THR A 672 19.32 -15.72 7.78
CA THR A 672 18.45 -16.76 8.35
C THR A 672 17.18 -16.20 9.01
N GLU A 673 17.09 -14.88 9.21
CA GLU A 673 15.91 -14.20 9.75
C GLU A 673 14.74 -14.09 8.74
N ASN A 674 15.02 -14.16 7.43
CA ASN A 674 14.03 -13.95 6.37
C ASN A 674 13.58 -15.22 5.65
N LEU A 675 14.21 -16.37 5.94
CA LEU A 675 13.86 -17.66 5.37
C LEU A 675 13.46 -18.59 6.50
N ASP A 676 12.32 -19.26 6.38
CA ASP A 676 11.81 -20.24 7.35
C ASP A 676 12.67 -21.53 7.35
N TRP A 677 13.95 -21.37 7.70
CA TRP A 677 15.04 -22.33 7.50
C TRP A 677 14.88 -23.58 8.37
N GLU A 678 14.31 -23.44 9.56
CA GLU A 678 13.99 -24.57 10.43
C GLU A 678 12.87 -25.44 9.85
N ARG A 679 11.86 -24.83 9.22
CA ARG A 679 10.77 -25.57 8.57
C ARG A 679 11.28 -26.24 7.29
N ILE A 680 12.15 -25.56 6.53
CA ILE A 680 12.85 -26.11 5.36
C ILE A 680 13.75 -27.30 5.75
N GLN A 681 14.56 -27.20 6.81
CA GLN A 681 15.40 -28.32 7.27
C GLN A 681 14.58 -29.49 7.80
N LYS A 682 13.48 -29.22 8.53
CA LYS A 682 12.54 -30.24 9.00
C LYS A 682 11.86 -30.95 7.82
N ILE A 683 11.48 -30.24 6.76
CA ILE A 683 10.90 -30.83 5.54
C ILE A 683 11.94 -31.70 4.81
N ILE A 684 13.14 -31.17 4.55
CA ILE A 684 14.24 -31.91 3.90
C ILE A 684 14.62 -33.18 4.69
N HIS A 685 14.68 -33.11 6.03
CA HIS A 685 14.99 -34.26 6.88
C HIS A 685 13.84 -35.27 7.03
N LYS A 686 12.58 -34.80 7.09
CA LYS A 686 11.40 -35.66 7.23
C LYS A 686 11.15 -36.44 5.94
N ASP A 687 11.42 -35.83 4.79
CA ASP A 687 11.24 -36.45 3.47
C ASP A 687 12.40 -37.38 3.08
N GLN A 688 13.65 -37.10 3.46
CA GLN A 688 14.75 -38.09 3.35
C GLN A 688 14.48 -39.35 4.17
N LYS A 689 13.79 -39.24 5.32
CA LYS A 689 13.36 -40.39 6.13
C LYS A 689 12.19 -41.13 5.50
N ASN A 690 11.20 -40.42 4.94
CA ASN A 690 10.07 -41.05 4.23
C ASN A 690 10.50 -41.73 2.92
N TYR A 691 11.40 -41.13 2.14
CA TYR A 691 11.96 -41.71 0.92
C TYR A 691 12.72 -43.02 1.19
N ASN A 692 13.54 -43.06 2.25
CA ASN A 692 14.20 -44.29 2.70
C ASN A 692 13.23 -45.34 3.28
N LYS A 693 12.01 -44.94 3.64
CA LYS A 693 10.95 -45.82 4.16
C LYS A 693 10.10 -46.39 3.01
N ILE A 694 9.81 -45.58 1.99
CA ILE A 694 9.08 -45.97 0.76
C ILE A 694 9.93 -46.89 -0.13
N LEU A 695 11.24 -46.63 -0.26
CA LEU A 695 12.19 -47.54 -0.92
C LEU A 695 12.33 -48.91 -0.23
N ARG A 696 11.91 -49.02 1.02
CA ARG A 696 11.91 -50.28 1.79
C ARG A 696 10.58 -51.03 1.74
N GLN A 697 9.52 -50.44 1.17
CA GLN A 697 8.15 -50.97 1.26
C GLN A 697 7.46 -51.25 -0.09
N THR A 698 8.18 -51.34 -1.21
CA THR A 698 7.60 -51.84 -2.48
C THR A 698 8.00 -53.31 -2.72
N PRO A 699 7.06 -54.28 -2.66
CA PRO A 699 7.31 -55.65 -3.07
C PRO A 699 7.13 -55.82 -4.58
N ASN A 700 8.10 -56.49 -5.21
CA ASN A 700 7.93 -57.36 -6.39
C ASN A 700 6.95 -56.92 -7.49
N ARG A 701 7.35 -56.00 -8.37
CA ARG A 701 6.79 -55.96 -9.75
C ARG A 701 7.69 -55.20 -10.73
N GLN A 702 8.91 -55.67 -10.96
CA GLN A 702 9.70 -55.31 -12.17
C GLN A 702 11.00 -56.14 -12.32
N ARG A 703 10.98 -57.41 -11.89
CA ARG A 703 12.12 -58.33 -12.06
C ARG A 703 12.24 -58.96 -13.46
N HIS A 704 11.42 -58.54 -14.42
CA HIS A 704 11.42 -59.15 -15.76
C HIS A 704 11.84 -58.28 -16.95
N GLN A 705 12.05 -56.96 -16.80
CA GLN A 705 12.46 -56.12 -17.94
C GLN A 705 13.92 -55.65 -17.94
N GLN A 706 14.69 -55.87 -16.87
CA GLN A 706 16.12 -55.50 -16.84
C GLN A 706 17.08 -56.69 -16.93
N LYS A 707 16.76 -57.69 -17.76
CA LYS A 707 17.64 -58.84 -18.03
C LYS A 707 18.27 -58.88 -19.42
N GLN A 708 18.13 -57.83 -20.24
CA GLN A 708 18.63 -57.85 -21.63
C GLN A 708 19.66 -56.80 -22.04
N GLN A 709 20.17 -55.93 -21.15
CA GLN A 709 21.23 -54.96 -21.53
C GLN A 709 22.38 -54.88 -20.52
N ARG A 710 23.03 -56.02 -20.24
CA ARG A 710 24.29 -56.05 -19.48
C ARG A 710 25.34 -56.94 -20.15
N THR A 711 26.00 -56.44 -21.20
CA THR A 711 27.18 -57.14 -21.73
C THR A 711 28.25 -56.31 -22.45
N VAL A 712 28.40 -55.00 -22.21
CA VAL A 712 29.57 -54.25 -22.77
C VAL A 712 30.27 -53.29 -21.78
N THR A 713 29.61 -52.77 -20.75
CA THR A 713 30.20 -51.74 -19.86
C THR A 713 30.57 -52.25 -18.46
N ARG A 714 31.17 -53.45 -18.37
CA ARG A 714 31.65 -53.99 -17.07
C ARG A 714 33.17 -53.94 -16.89
N GLN A 715 33.94 -53.82 -17.98
CA GLN A 715 35.41 -53.73 -17.90
C GLN A 715 35.92 -52.28 -17.79
N GLN A 716 35.24 -51.29 -18.38
CA GLN A 716 35.62 -49.87 -18.25
C GLN A 716 35.31 -49.29 -16.85
N LEU A 717 34.25 -49.75 -16.19
CA LEU A 717 33.88 -49.29 -14.84
C LEU A 717 34.84 -49.77 -13.74
N GLN A 718 35.59 -50.86 -13.95
CA GLN A 718 36.54 -51.37 -12.94
C GLN A 718 37.86 -50.59 -12.92
N GLN A 719 38.28 -49.99 -14.05
CA GLN A 719 39.49 -49.15 -14.10
C GLN A 719 39.23 -47.73 -13.54
N GLN A 720 38.06 -47.13 -13.85
CA GLN A 720 37.70 -45.80 -13.31
C GLN A 720 37.48 -45.81 -11.79
N ASN A 721 36.91 -46.89 -11.24
CA ASN A 721 36.71 -47.05 -9.79
C ASN A 721 38.03 -47.23 -9.01
N LYS A 722 39.11 -47.70 -9.64
CA LYS A 722 40.45 -47.81 -8.99
C LYS A 722 41.14 -46.45 -8.87
N GLN A 723 41.00 -45.57 -9.87
CA GLN A 723 41.58 -44.21 -9.83
C GLN A 723 40.80 -43.25 -8.90
N GLN A 724 39.47 -43.36 -8.82
CA GLN A 724 38.68 -42.56 -7.88
C GLN A 724 38.94 -42.92 -6.40
N ASN A 725 39.15 -44.20 -6.08
CA ASN A 725 39.44 -44.63 -4.72
C ASN A 725 40.83 -44.21 -4.19
N LEU A 726 41.82 -44.03 -5.09
CA LEU A 726 43.13 -43.48 -4.74
C LEU A 726 43.07 -41.98 -4.41
N ARG A 727 42.26 -41.21 -5.14
CA ARG A 727 42.00 -39.78 -4.84
C ARG A 727 41.20 -39.58 -3.55
N LEU A 728 40.26 -40.47 -3.25
CA LEU A 728 39.47 -40.45 -2.00
C LEU A 728 40.33 -40.78 -0.75
N LYS A 729 41.36 -41.62 -0.87
CA LYS A 729 42.32 -41.90 0.22
C LYS A 729 43.29 -40.74 0.49
N GLN A 730 43.70 -39.99 -0.54
CA GLN A 730 44.54 -38.80 -0.36
C GLN A 730 43.77 -37.63 0.28
N ASN A 731 42.49 -37.45 -0.06
CA ASN A 731 41.65 -36.40 0.54
C ASN A 731 41.21 -36.71 1.98
N ARG A 732 41.19 -37.99 2.41
CA ARG A 732 40.92 -38.38 3.81
C ARG A 732 42.07 -38.04 4.76
N LYS A 733 43.32 -37.94 4.29
CA LYS A 733 44.48 -37.54 5.12
C LYS A 733 44.59 -36.03 5.36
N ARG A 734 43.90 -35.18 4.60
CA ARG A 734 43.88 -33.71 4.78
C ARG A 734 42.73 -33.17 5.65
N LYS A 735 41.79 -34.02 6.09
CA LYS A 735 40.65 -33.65 6.95
C LYS A 735 40.78 -34.15 8.40
N HIS A 736 41.99 -34.48 8.87
CA HIS A 736 42.26 -34.94 10.25
C HIS A 736 43.21 -34.02 11.03
N GLN A 737 43.05 -32.71 10.84
CA GLN A 737 43.42 -31.60 11.73
C GLN A 737 42.37 -30.55 11.38
N THR A 738 41.25 -30.36 12.07
CA THR A 738 41.02 -30.11 13.48
C THR A 738 39.52 -30.31 13.69
N ILE A 739 39.08 -31.11 14.67
CA ILE A 739 37.79 -30.99 15.40
C ILE A 739 37.90 -31.97 16.57
N THR A 740 38.15 -31.41 17.75
CA THR A 740 37.93 -32.05 19.04
C THR A 740 36.59 -31.50 19.54
N ILE A 741 35.55 -32.33 19.61
CA ILE A 741 34.27 -31.96 20.21
C ILE A 741 34.34 -32.36 21.68
N ASN A 742 34.40 -31.37 22.57
CA ASN A 742 33.91 -31.49 23.93
C ASN A 742 33.42 -30.13 24.44
N LYS A 743 32.25 -30.18 25.08
CA LYS A 743 31.50 -29.14 25.83
C LYS A 743 30.41 -28.34 25.08
N LYS A 744 29.22 -28.37 25.72
CA LYS A 744 27.96 -27.66 25.44
C LYS A 744 28.18 -26.17 25.13
N PRO A 745 27.40 -25.53 24.24
CA PRO A 745 27.37 -24.08 24.13
C PRO A 745 26.28 -23.47 25.02
N GLN A 746 26.70 -22.47 25.80
CA GLN A 746 25.85 -21.40 26.32
C GLN A 746 25.35 -20.52 25.16
N ALA A 747 24.17 -19.94 25.33
CA ALA A 747 23.51 -19.07 24.36
C ALA A 747 24.33 -17.80 24.06
N ASN A 748 24.68 -17.62 22.79
CA ASN A 748 25.15 -16.36 22.20
C ASN A 748 24.74 -16.39 20.71
N THR A 749 23.61 -15.78 20.36
CA THR A 749 23.06 -15.79 19.00
C THR A 749 23.75 -14.74 18.12
N LYS A 750 24.77 -15.17 17.36
CA LYS A 750 25.15 -14.51 16.10
C LYS A 750 24.31 -15.12 14.98
N THR A 751 23.64 -14.28 14.19
CA THR A 751 22.90 -14.70 12.98
C THR A 751 23.84 -15.37 11.98
N GLU A 752 23.69 -16.67 11.77
CA GLU A 752 24.43 -17.39 10.73
C GLU A 752 23.85 -17.03 9.36
N LYS A 753 24.72 -16.65 8.40
CA LYS A 753 24.34 -16.38 7.01
C LYS A 753 24.44 -17.67 6.20
N VAL A 754 23.39 -18.02 5.47
CA VAL A 754 23.31 -19.26 4.67
C VAL A 754 23.39 -18.90 3.18
N TYR A 755 23.99 -19.78 2.38
CA TYR A 755 23.99 -19.64 0.92
C TYR A 755 22.86 -20.48 0.34
N ILE A 756 22.04 -19.87 -0.52
CA ILE A 756 20.96 -20.53 -1.25
C ILE A 756 21.12 -20.26 -2.75
N ASN A 757 20.88 -21.26 -3.59
CA ASN A 757 20.88 -21.08 -5.04
C ASN A 757 19.52 -20.56 -5.54
N ARG A 758 19.52 -19.90 -6.70
CA ARG A 758 18.30 -19.28 -7.27
C ARG A 758 17.20 -20.32 -7.53
N LEU A 759 17.55 -21.49 -8.07
CA LEU A 759 16.60 -22.58 -8.31
C LEU A 759 15.91 -23.05 -7.02
N ASP A 760 16.63 -23.20 -5.92
CA ASP A 760 16.09 -23.62 -4.63
C ASP A 760 15.13 -22.57 -4.06
N CYS A 761 15.40 -21.27 -4.28
CA CYS A 761 14.46 -20.20 -3.92
C CYS A 761 13.14 -20.35 -4.69
N VAL A 762 13.21 -20.63 -6.00
CA VAL A 762 12.03 -20.84 -6.85
C VAL A 762 11.28 -22.12 -6.47
N LYS A 763 12.00 -23.22 -6.18
CA LYS A 763 11.39 -24.46 -5.68
C LYS A 763 10.58 -24.23 -4.42
N ILE A 764 11.13 -23.46 -3.46
CA ILE A 764 10.44 -23.11 -2.21
C ILE A 764 9.19 -22.27 -2.51
N ALA A 765 9.32 -21.24 -3.37
CA ALA A 765 8.20 -20.37 -3.73
C ALA A 765 7.05 -21.17 -4.36
N ILE A 766 7.33 -21.99 -5.38
CA ILE A 766 6.30 -22.82 -6.05
C ILE A 766 5.70 -23.84 -5.10
N THR A 767 6.53 -24.48 -4.26
CA THR A 767 6.03 -25.43 -3.25
C THR A 767 5.04 -24.77 -2.30
N ASN A 768 5.31 -23.53 -1.88
CA ASN A 768 4.40 -22.77 -1.04
C ASN A 768 3.12 -22.38 -1.79
N GLN A 769 3.24 -21.97 -3.06
CA GLN A 769 2.06 -21.62 -3.88
C GLN A 769 1.16 -22.83 -4.16
N ILE A 770 1.71 -23.99 -4.52
CA ILE A 770 0.91 -25.22 -4.73
C ILE A 770 0.15 -25.58 -3.44
N ARG A 771 0.81 -25.48 -2.28
CA ARG A 771 0.15 -25.74 -0.98
C ARG A 771 -0.91 -24.70 -0.62
N GLN A 772 -0.71 -23.44 -0.99
CA GLN A 772 -1.69 -22.38 -0.77
C GLN A 772 -2.89 -22.54 -1.70
N LEU A 773 -2.67 -22.89 -2.98
CA LEU A 773 -3.71 -23.20 -3.95
C LEU A 773 -4.53 -24.42 -3.54
N LEU A 774 -3.91 -25.47 -2.99
CA LEU A 774 -4.63 -26.61 -2.41
C LEU A 774 -5.63 -26.22 -1.32
N LYS A 775 -5.29 -25.19 -0.53
CA LYS A 775 -6.15 -24.72 0.56
C LYS A 775 -7.24 -23.75 0.09
N SER A 776 -6.90 -22.86 -0.84
CA SER A 776 -7.77 -21.78 -1.30
C SER A 776 -8.65 -22.18 -2.48
N ASN A 777 -8.07 -22.81 -3.51
CA ASN A 777 -8.72 -23.15 -4.78
C ASN A 777 -8.35 -24.60 -5.21
N PRO A 778 -8.88 -25.64 -4.54
CA PRO A 778 -8.48 -27.05 -4.78
C PRO A 778 -8.84 -27.55 -6.19
N ARG A 779 -9.81 -26.90 -6.85
CA ARG A 779 -10.22 -27.20 -8.24
C ARG A 779 -9.37 -26.50 -9.31
N GLN A 780 -8.40 -25.66 -8.93
CA GLN A 780 -7.54 -24.98 -9.88
C GLN A 780 -6.68 -25.98 -10.66
N LYS A 781 -6.54 -25.80 -11.98
CA LYS A 781 -5.60 -26.58 -12.80
C LYS A 781 -4.22 -25.92 -12.80
N VAL A 782 -3.20 -26.67 -12.43
CA VAL A 782 -1.81 -26.20 -12.38
C VAL A 782 -0.93 -27.06 -13.27
N VAL A 783 -0.11 -26.42 -14.11
CA VAL A 783 0.84 -27.07 -15.00
C VAL A 783 2.24 -26.54 -14.69
N LEU A 784 3.21 -27.44 -14.61
CA LEU A 784 4.61 -27.11 -14.41
C LEU A 784 5.38 -27.34 -15.72
N VAL A 785 5.94 -26.27 -16.28
CA VAL A 785 6.81 -26.32 -17.46
C VAL A 785 8.23 -26.02 -17.02
N LEU A 786 9.12 -27.01 -17.11
CA LEU A 786 10.54 -26.84 -16.79
C LEU A 786 11.31 -26.77 -18.10
N PHE A 787 12.21 -25.80 -18.23
CA PHE A 787 13.00 -25.65 -19.45
C PHE A 787 14.48 -25.46 -19.18
N SER A 788 15.29 -26.04 -20.06
CA SER A 788 16.73 -25.81 -20.13
C SER A 788 17.23 -25.95 -21.57
N SER A 789 17.82 -27.09 -21.96
CA SER A 789 18.14 -27.40 -23.36
C SER A 789 16.99 -28.09 -24.12
N ASP A 790 15.96 -28.45 -23.38
CA ASP A 790 14.70 -29.09 -23.73
C ASP A 790 13.57 -28.46 -22.90
N VAL A 791 12.33 -28.68 -23.33
CA VAL A 791 11.12 -28.23 -22.63
C VAL A 791 10.36 -29.48 -22.16
N SER A 792 10.09 -29.55 -20.86
CA SER A 792 9.34 -30.63 -20.22
C SER A 792 8.09 -30.06 -19.57
N VAL A 793 6.94 -30.68 -19.84
CA VAL A 793 5.62 -30.28 -19.31
C VAL A 793 5.09 -31.35 -18.36
N TYR A 794 4.56 -30.93 -17.21
CA TYR A 794 4.03 -31.80 -16.16
C TYR A 794 2.66 -31.29 -15.69
N GLY A 795 1.64 -32.15 -15.64
CA GLY A 795 0.29 -31.76 -15.18
C GLY A 795 -0.50 -32.85 -14.45
N ASN A 796 -0.34 -34.14 -14.77
CA ASN A 796 -0.91 -35.26 -14.01
C ASN A 796 -0.07 -36.55 -14.18
N GLU A 797 -0.34 -37.58 -13.37
CA GLU A 797 0.43 -38.84 -13.34
C GLU A 797 0.27 -39.71 -14.61
N ASN A 798 -0.79 -39.47 -15.40
CA ASN A 798 -1.16 -40.30 -16.56
C ASN A 798 -0.60 -39.77 -17.89
N VAL A 799 -0.09 -38.54 -17.94
CA VAL A 799 0.46 -37.90 -19.14
C VAL A 799 1.86 -37.36 -18.82
N ASP A 800 2.83 -38.26 -18.67
CA ASP A 800 4.22 -37.91 -18.37
C ASP A 800 5.06 -37.72 -19.64
N VAL A 801 5.62 -36.50 -19.78
CA VAL A 801 6.80 -36.12 -20.59
C VAL A 801 6.60 -36.13 -22.12
N THR A 802 6.04 -35.04 -22.65
CA THR A 802 6.46 -34.55 -23.97
C THR A 802 7.78 -33.81 -23.81
N ASN A 803 8.90 -34.52 -23.86
CA ASN A 803 10.21 -33.89 -24.05
C ASN A 803 10.28 -33.39 -25.49
N ILE A 804 9.99 -32.11 -25.67
CA ILE A 804 10.08 -31.46 -26.98
C ILE A 804 11.57 -31.40 -27.33
N ARG A 805 11.98 -32.28 -28.25
CA ARG A 805 13.40 -32.46 -28.62
C ARG A 805 13.88 -31.25 -29.42
N ARG A 806 15.20 -31.02 -29.42
CA ARG A 806 15.88 -29.87 -30.05
C ARG A 806 15.48 -29.54 -31.49
N GLN A 807 15.00 -30.51 -32.28
CA GLN A 807 14.61 -30.31 -33.67
C GLN A 807 13.32 -29.48 -33.81
N THR A 808 12.38 -29.60 -32.86
CA THR A 808 11.07 -28.94 -32.85
C THR A 808 11.10 -27.54 -32.22
N LEU A 809 12.22 -27.15 -31.59
CA LEU A 809 12.35 -25.88 -30.87
C LEU A 809 12.45 -24.64 -31.79
N HIS A 810 12.35 -24.80 -33.10
CA HIS A 810 12.61 -23.75 -34.09
C HIS A 810 11.37 -23.30 -34.88
N ASN A 811 10.20 -23.87 -34.62
CA ASN A 811 8.95 -23.51 -35.28
C ASN A 811 7.90 -23.07 -34.24
N LEU A 812 7.39 -21.84 -34.35
CA LEU A 812 6.46 -21.27 -33.38
C LEU A 812 5.09 -21.95 -33.43
N ASP A 813 4.53 -22.12 -34.62
CA ASP A 813 3.16 -22.63 -34.80
C ASP A 813 3.05 -24.08 -34.29
N GLU A 814 4.07 -24.90 -34.59
CA GLU A 814 4.15 -26.29 -34.11
C GLU A 814 4.25 -26.37 -32.57
N LEU A 815 4.93 -25.41 -31.92
CA LEU A 815 5.07 -25.38 -30.46
C LEU A 815 3.77 -24.96 -29.76
N VAL A 816 3.03 -24.00 -30.34
CA VAL A 816 1.70 -23.60 -29.86
C VAL A 816 0.72 -24.75 -30.03
N GLU A 817 0.71 -25.40 -31.20
CA GLU A 817 -0.16 -26.56 -31.49
C GLU A 817 0.14 -27.75 -30.55
N ILE A 818 1.40 -27.98 -30.18
CA ILE A 818 1.76 -28.96 -29.14
C ILE A 818 1.11 -28.59 -27.81
N GLY A 819 1.16 -27.31 -27.41
CA GLY A 819 0.52 -26.83 -26.19
C GLY A 819 -1.00 -27.00 -26.20
N GLU A 820 -1.66 -26.68 -27.30
CA GLU A 820 -3.11 -26.83 -27.49
C GLU A 820 -3.58 -28.29 -27.40
N LYS A 821 -2.74 -29.23 -27.86
CA LYS A 821 -3.03 -30.68 -27.78
C LYS A 821 -2.87 -31.25 -26.36
N LEU A 822 -2.11 -30.59 -25.49
CA LEU A 822 -1.87 -31.04 -24.12
C LEU A 822 -3.00 -30.59 -23.19
N LYS A 823 -3.96 -31.50 -22.94
CA LYS A 823 -5.09 -31.25 -22.04
C LYS A 823 -4.82 -31.82 -20.65
N PHE A 824 -4.93 -30.98 -19.61
CA PHE A 824 -4.75 -31.39 -18.22
C PHE A 824 -6.05 -31.17 -17.44
N GLU A 825 -6.87 -32.22 -17.36
CA GLU A 825 -8.20 -32.14 -16.75
C GLU A 825 -8.19 -32.31 -15.23
N SER A 826 -7.10 -32.86 -14.68
CA SER A 826 -6.98 -33.15 -13.24
C SER A 826 -6.71 -31.87 -12.42
N PRO A 827 -7.57 -31.54 -11.43
CA PRO A 827 -7.33 -30.41 -10.54
C PRO A 827 -6.13 -30.62 -9.60
N ILE A 828 -5.65 -29.53 -8.99
CA ILE A 828 -4.46 -29.54 -8.13
C ILE A 828 -4.59 -30.47 -6.93
N GLU A 829 -5.80 -30.69 -6.39
CA GLU A 829 -6.03 -31.66 -5.31
C GLU A 829 -5.57 -33.09 -5.68
N ASN A 830 -5.65 -33.47 -6.96
CA ASN A 830 -5.28 -34.79 -7.45
C ASN A 830 -3.88 -34.84 -8.07
N SER A 831 -3.31 -33.70 -8.47
CA SER A 831 -1.99 -33.63 -9.13
C SER A 831 -0.87 -33.06 -8.25
N SER A 832 -1.19 -32.50 -7.08
CA SER A 832 -0.23 -31.76 -6.24
C SER A 832 0.97 -32.58 -5.79
N ASP A 833 0.79 -33.79 -5.26
CA ASP A 833 1.89 -34.64 -4.78
C ASP A 833 2.88 -34.95 -5.91
N TYR A 834 2.35 -35.24 -7.09
CA TYR A 834 3.12 -35.46 -8.30
C TYR A 834 3.90 -34.20 -8.74
N LEU A 835 3.25 -33.03 -8.80
CA LEU A 835 3.90 -31.77 -9.16
C LEU A 835 4.98 -31.37 -8.14
N LEU A 836 4.70 -31.53 -6.84
CA LEU A 836 5.65 -31.32 -5.75
C LEU A 836 6.86 -32.25 -5.87
N GLN A 837 6.64 -33.50 -6.24
CA GLN A 837 7.73 -34.44 -6.50
C GLN A 837 8.60 -33.95 -7.68
N LYS A 838 8.01 -33.54 -8.80
CA LYS A 838 8.77 -33.10 -9.98
C LYS A 838 9.60 -31.85 -9.72
N ILE A 839 9.03 -30.82 -9.08
CA ILE A 839 9.77 -29.58 -8.79
C ILE A 839 10.93 -29.80 -7.80
N GLN A 840 10.78 -30.69 -6.83
CA GLN A 840 11.86 -31.04 -5.90
C GLN A 840 13.07 -31.68 -6.61
N HIS A 841 12.81 -32.53 -7.62
CA HIS A 841 13.83 -33.23 -8.39
C HIS A 841 14.44 -32.40 -9.53
N ALA A 842 13.96 -31.18 -9.79
CA ALA A 842 14.52 -30.32 -10.83
C ALA A 842 16.02 -30.04 -10.58
N GLN A 843 16.85 -30.12 -11.62
CA GLN A 843 18.30 -29.90 -11.56
C GLN A 843 18.72 -28.89 -12.62
N THR A 844 19.90 -28.29 -12.43
CA THR A 844 20.42 -27.29 -13.36
C THR A 844 21.13 -27.94 -14.55
N HIS A 845 20.87 -27.43 -15.75
CA HIS A 845 21.45 -27.87 -17.02
C HIS A 845 22.06 -26.70 -17.80
N SER A 846 22.89 -26.91 -18.82
CA SER A 846 23.78 -25.83 -19.32
C SER A 846 23.13 -24.70 -20.16
N SER A 847 21.87 -24.80 -20.57
CA SER A 847 21.29 -23.92 -21.61
C SER A 847 19.85 -23.50 -21.31
N THR A 848 19.32 -22.55 -22.08
CA THR A 848 18.07 -21.81 -21.81
C THR A 848 17.18 -21.69 -23.07
N ALA A 849 16.20 -22.59 -23.19
CA ALA A 849 15.20 -22.65 -24.27
C ALA A 849 13.93 -21.85 -23.91
N LEU A 850 14.10 -20.55 -23.68
CA LEU A 850 13.05 -19.66 -23.18
C LEU A 850 11.85 -19.51 -24.13
N GLY A 851 12.11 -19.11 -25.39
CA GLY A 851 11.06 -18.87 -26.38
C GLY A 851 10.17 -20.09 -26.63
N PRO A 852 10.75 -21.30 -26.83
CA PRO A 852 9.96 -22.51 -26.97
C PRO A 852 9.11 -22.85 -25.73
N ALA A 853 9.66 -22.69 -24.54
CA ALA A 853 8.93 -22.96 -23.30
C ALA A 853 7.73 -22.03 -23.13
N LEU A 854 7.90 -20.75 -23.47
CA LEU A 854 6.84 -19.76 -23.41
C LEU A 854 5.74 -20.03 -24.44
N ALA A 855 6.09 -20.38 -25.69
CA ALA A 855 5.11 -20.71 -26.73
C ALA A 855 4.22 -21.90 -26.34
N VAL A 856 4.82 -22.97 -25.81
CA VAL A 856 4.07 -24.14 -25.32
C VAL A 856 3.20 -23.78 -24.11
N SER A 857 3.73 -22.99 -23.17
CA SER A 857 2.99 -22.55 -21.99
C SER A 857 1.75 -21.73 -22.35
N VAL A 858 1.88 -20.84 -23.33
CA VAL A 858 0.77 -20.02 -23.84
C VAL A 858 -0.24 -20.89 -24.59
N GLY A 859 0.19 -21.87 -25.40
CA GLY A 859 -0.73 -22.82 -26.06
C GLY A 859 -1.52 -23.68 -25.08
N ILE A 860 -0.92 -24.07 -23.94
CA ILE A 860 -1.64 -24.77 -22.85
C ILE A 860 -2.64 -23.82 -22.18
N ALA A 861 -2.21 -22.62 -21.82
CA ALA A 861 -3.05 -21.64 -21.14
C ALA A 861 -4.20 -21.12 -22.02
N GLY A 862 -3.99 -21.00 -23.33
CA GLY A 862 -4.97 -20.48 -24.30
C GLY A 862 -6.25 -21.31 -24.46
N GLN A 863 -6.28 -22.51 -23.87
CA GLN A 863 -7.47 -23.37 -23.86
C GLN A 863 -8.62 -22.82 -22.99
N HIS A 864 -8.32 -21.98 -21.99
CA HIS A 864 -9.33 -21.38 -21.12
C HIS A 864 -9.04 -19.89 -20.89
N LEU A 865 -10.05 -19.03 -21.08
CA LEU A 865 -9.96 -17.60 -20.82
C LEU A 865 -9.61 -17.33 -19.35
N GLY A 866 -8.75 -16.33 -19.10
CA GLY A 866 -8.31 -15.99 -17.76
C GLY A 866 -7.20 -16.89 -17.21
N SER A 867 -6.60 -17.74 -18.04
CA SER A 867 -5.43 -18.52 -17.67
C SER A 867 -4.17 -17.65 -17.57
N LYS A 868 -3.22 -18.08 -16.74
CA LYS A 868 -2.02 -17.31 -16.39
C LYS A 868 -0.77 -18.14 -16.61
N VAL A 869 0.26 -17.51 -17.17
CA VAL A 869 1.61 -18.07 -17.31
C VAL A 869 2.57 -17.26 -16.46
N VAL A 870 3.21 -17.89 -15.48
CA VAL A 870 4.25 -17.26 -14.64
C VAL A 870 5.61 -17.75 -15.12
N LEU A 871 6.32 -16.88 -15.84
CA LEU A 871 7.64 -17.13 -16.41
C LEU A 871 8.74 -16.68 -15.43
N CYS A 872 9.54 -17.62 -14.93
CA CYS A 872 10.68 -17.32 -14.06
C CYS A 872 12.00 -17.69 -14.75
N THR A 873 12.85 -16.69 -15.05
CA THR A 873 14.13 -16.89 -15.74
C THR A 873 15.22 -15.97 -15.23
N ASP A 874 16.46 -16.45 -15.25
CA ASP A 874 17.65 -15.66 -14.89
C ASP A 874 18.74 -15.63 -15.97
N GLY A 875 18.47 -16.25 -17.13
CA GLY A 875 19.40 -16.36 -18.25
C GLY A 875 18.82 -15.84 -19.58
N GLU A 876 19.71 -15.44 -20.48
CA GLU A 876 19.34 -15.07 -21.86
C GLU A 876 18.88 -16.29 -22.66
N ALA A 877 17.85 -16.11 -23.47
CA ALA A 877 17.41 -17.12 -24.42
C ALA A 877 18.54 -17.44 -25.41
N ASN A 878 19.08 -18.66 -25.39
CA ASN A 878 20.19 -19.06 -26.25
C ASN A 878 19.81 -20.19 -27.22
N ILE A 879 18.78 -20.97 -26.93
CA ILE A 879 18.33 -22.11 -27.76
C ILE A 879 16.89 -21.90 -28.26
N GLY A 880 16.63 -22.30 -29.51
CA GLY A 880 15.29 -22.32 -30.11
C GLY A 880 14.84 -20.99 -30.72
N ILE A 881 13.53 -20.87 -30.96
CA ILE A 881 12.89 -19.60 -31.34
C ILE A 881 13.11 -18.55 -30.25
N GLY A 882 13.25 -17.27 -30.63
CA GLY A 882 13.54 -16.21 -29.64
C GLY A 882 14.96 -16.21 -29.05
N SER A 883 15.90 -16.99 -29.62
CA SER A 883 17.33 -16.97 -29.24
C SER A 883 17.97 -15.61 -29.54
N LEU A 884 18.68 -15.06 -28.55
CA LEU A 884 19.34 -13.76 -28.56
C LEU A 884 20.84 -13.84 -28.97
N GLU A 885 21.39 -15.04 -29.13
CA GLU A 885 22.80 -15.23 -29.54
C GLU A 885 23.00 -15.03 -31.05
N ARG A 886 21.94 -15.16 -31.86
CA ARG A 886 22.01 -14.93 -33.31
C ARG A 886 22.04 -13.43 -33.56
N LYS A 887 22.88 -12.96 -34.50
CA LYS A 887 23.07 -11.52 -34.83
C LYS A 887 21.80 -10.79 -35.32
N ASP A 888 20.66 -11.47 -35.42
CA ASP A 888 19.37 -10.98 -35.91
C ASP A 888 18.35 -10.82 -34.76
N ASN A 889 18.56 -9.82 -33.91
CA ASN A 889 17.64 -9.47 -32.81
C ASN A 889 16.20 -9.20 -33.28
N ASP A 890 16.01 -8.79 -34.54
CA ASP A 890 14.70 -8.49 -35.13
C ASP A 890 13.82 -9.74 -35.25
N GLN A 891 14.41 -10.92 -35.48
CA GLN A 891 13.64 -12.17 -35.59
C GLN A 891 13.16 -12.66 -34.22
N ALA A 892 13.98 -12.48 -33.18
CA ALA A 892 13.59 -12.78 -31.81
C ALA A 892 12.43 -11.87 -31.36
N PHE A 893 12.49 -10.58 -31.68
CA PHE A 893 11.42 -9.62 -31.39
C PHE A 893 10.08 -10.04 -32.02
N LYS A 894 10.07 -10.36 -33.31
CA LYS A 894 8.87 -10.84 -34.03
C LYS A 894 8.28 -12.10 -33.41
N THR A 895 9.13 -12.99 -32.90
CA THR A 895 8.70 -14.24 -32.25
C THR A 895 7.93 -13.93 -30.96
N TYR A 896 8.52 -13.14 -30.05
CA TYR A 896 7.86 -12.77 -28.80
C TYR A 896 6.61 -11.91 -29.03
N GLU A 897 6.63 -11.05 -30.06
CA GLU A 897 5.45 -10.30 -30.49
C GLU A 897 4.31 -11.23 -30.94
N SER A 898 4.61 -12.25 -31.74
CA SER A 898 3.60 -13.22 -32.18
C SER A 898 3.01 -14.01 -31.01
N ILE A 899 3.86 -14.45 -30.06
CA ILE A 899 3.42 -15.11 -28.82
C ILE A 899 2.51 -14.19 -28.00
N SER A 900 2.84 -12.89 -27.91
CA SER A 900 2.04 -11.93 -27.15
C SER A 900 0.66 -11.66 -27.75
N ILE A 901 0.56 -11.60 -29.08
CA ILE A 901 -0.72 -11.41 -29.80
C ILE A 901 -1.60 -12.64 -29.57
N TYR A 902 -1.05 -13.84 -29.77
CA TYR A 902 -1.77 -15.08 -29.52
C TYR A 902 -2.27 -15.16 -28.07
N ALA A 903 -1.43 -14.84 -27.08
CA ALA A 903 -1.82 -14.83 -25.68
C ALA A 903 -2.95 -13.83 -25.38
N GLN A 904 -2.91 -12.63 -25.98
CA GLN A 904 -3.94 -11.61 -25.83
C GLN A 904 -5.29 -12.06 -26.42
N GLU A 905 -5.29 -12.58 -27.64
CA GLU A 905 -6.49 -13.11 -28.33
C GLU A 905 -7.13 -14.27 -27.57
N HIS A 906 -6.33 -15.11 -26.91
CA HIS A 906 -6.82 -16.25 -26.12
C HIS A 906 -7.05 -15.90 -24.64
N GLY A 907 -7.01 -14.61 -24.26
CA GLY A 907 -7.31 -14.18 -22.90
C GLY A 907 -6.33 -14.69 -21.84
N VAL A 908 -5.06 -14.89 -22.20
CA VAL A 908 -3.97 -15.38 -21.34
C VAL A 908 -3.11 -14.20 -20.85
N THR A 909 -2.81 -14.18 -19.55
CA THR A 909 -1.87 -13.21 -18.96
C THR A 909 -0.48 -13.83 -18.75
N VAL A 910 0.59 -13.17 -19.18
CA VAL A 910 1.97 -13.64 -18.99
C VAL A 910 2.70 -12.75 -18.00
N ASP A 911 3.03 -13.29 -16.83
CA ASP A 911 3.82 -12.63 -15.78
C ASP A 911 5.30 -13.04 -15.89
N LEU A 912 6.24 -12.09 -15.83
CA LEU A 912 7.69 -12.33 -15.90
C LEU A 912 8.35 -12.01 -14.56
N VAL A 913 9.09 -12.96 -14.00
CA VAL A 913 9.87 -12.81 -12.77
C VAL A 913 11.34 -13.11 -13.04
N THR A 914 12.23 -12.19 -12.66
CA THR A 914 13.68 -12.31 -12.85
C THR A 914 14.46 -11.79 -11.64
N PHE A 915 15.80 -11.88 -11.63
CA PHE A 915 16.63 -11.51 -10.47
C PHE A 915 17.40 -10.20 -10.66
N GLU A 916 17.72 -9.48 -9.57
CA GLU A 916 18.44 -8.17 -9.61
C GLU A 916 19.81 -8.20 -10.31
N ASP A 917 20.42 -9.37 -10.41
CA ASP A 917 21.74 -9.61 -11.00
C ASP A 917 21.67 -10.61 -12.18
N SER A 918 20.57 -10.61 -12.94
CA SER A 918 20.43 -11.44 -14.15
C SER A 918 20.33 -10.61 -15.42
N TYR A 919 20.92 -11.16 -16.48
CA TYR A 919 20.90 -10.63 -17.83
C TYR A 919 19.94 -11.49 -18.64
N CYS A 920 18.67 -11.07 -18.78
CA CYS A 920 17.68 -11.80 -19.58
C CYS A 920 17.07 -10.94 -20.71
N ASN A 921 17.56 -9.72 -20.94
CA ASN A 921 17.02 -8.79 -21.93
C ASN A 921 15.52 -8.48 -21.71
N ILE A 922 15.21 -7.98 -20.50
CA ILE A 922 13.86 -7.63 -20.01
C ILE A 922 13.12 -6.72 -20.98
N ASP A 923 13.82 -5.86 -21.72
CA ASP A 923 13.23 -4.99 -22.74
C ASP A 923 12.40 -5.79 -23.77
N MET A 924 12.92 -6.92 -24.25
CA MET A 924 12.27 -7.75 -25.27
C MET A 924 11.20 -8.65 -24.65
N ILE A 925 11.52 -9.41 -23.60
CA ILE A 925 10.59 -10.39 -23.01
C ILE A 925 9.46 -9.68 -22.26
N GLY A 926 9.76 -8.56 -21.57
CA GLY A 926 8.76 -7.79 -20.85
C GLY A 926 7.67 -7.20 -21.74
N SER A 927 7.91 -7.06 -23.06
CA SER A 927 6.87 -6.63 -24.00
C SER A 927 5.70 -7.61 -24.11
N VAL A 928 5.95 -8.91 -23.86
CA VAL A 928 4.90 -9.95 -23.84
C VAL A 928 3.98 -9.74 -22.64
N SER A 929 4.56 -9.52 -21.47
CA SER A 929 3.81 -9.19 -20.25
C SER A 929 3.10 -7.83 -20.36
N ASP A 930 3.67 -6.85 -21.06
CA ASP A 930 3.00 -5.56 -21.29
C ASP A 930 1.75 -5.70 -22.17
N LYS A 931 1.84 -6.42 -23.30
CA LYS A 931 0.70 -6.63 -24.21
C LYS A 931 -0.40 -7.53 -23.63
N THR A 932 -0.04 -8.47 -22.77
CA THR A 932 -0.99 -9.37 -22.09
C THR A 932 -1.47 -8.84 -20.74
N ASN A 933 -1.07 -7.62 -20.37
CA ASN A 933 -1.37 -6.97 -19.10
C ASN A 933 -0.93 -7.76 -17.83
N GLY A 934 0.16 -8.52 -17.95
CA GLY A 934 0.84 -9.23 -16.86
C GLY A 934 1.96 -8.40 -16.21
N ILE A 935 2.49 -8.88 -15.09
CA ILE A 935 3.47 -8.17 -14.27
C ILE A 935 4.90 -8.51 -14.72
N VAL A 936 5.82 -7.55 -14.71
CA VAL A 936 7.26 -7.79 -14.93
C VAL A 936 8.02 -7.41 -13.68
N ASP A 937 8.69 -8.34 -13.00
CA ASP A 937 9.40 -8.04 -11.76
C ASP A 937 10.84 -8.53 -11.69
N ILE A 938 11.68 -7.71 -11.05
CA ILE A 938 13.07 -8.01 -10.71
C ILE A 938 13.15 -8.17 -9.19
N VAL A 939 13.41 -9.39 -8.71
CA VAL A 939 13.33 -9.77 -7.29
C VAL A 939 14.67 -10.19 -6.69
N LYS A 940 14.79 -9.99 -5.38
CA LYS A 940 15.83 -10.63 -4.56
C LYS A 940 15.43 -12.07 -4.25
N PRO A 941 16.41 -12.98 -4.04
CA PRO A 941 16.11 -14.37 -3.67
C PRO A 941 15.18 -14.53 -2.45
N GLU A 942 15.30 -13.65 -1.46
CA GLU A 942 14.47 -13.63 -0.24
C GLU A 942 13.02 -13.17 -0.46
N GLU A 943 12.73 -12.42 -1.53
CA GLU A 943 11.41 -11.83 -1.81
C GLU A 943 10.58 -12.70 -2.78
N MET A 944 11.17 -13.76 -3.33
CA MET A 944 10.57 -14.60 -4.39
C MET A 944 9.18 -15.17 -4.02
N SER A 945 9.03 -15.68 -2.79
CA SER A 945 7.74 -16.26 -2.36
C SER A 945 6.63 -15.20 -2.26
N ASN A 946 6.97 -14.00 -1.79
CA ASN A 946 6.02 -12.89 -1.68
C ASN A 946 5.58 -12.44 -3.08
N LYS A 947 6.51 -12.33 -4.04
CA LYS A 947 6.21 -11.92 -5.41
C LYS A 947 5.29 -12.90 -6.14
N PHE A 948 5.53 -14.20 -5.97
CA PHE A 948 4.63 -15.22 -6.53
C PHE A 948 3.22 -15.14 -5.91
N THR A 949 3.11 -14.81 -4.63
CA THR A 949 1.82 -14.60 -3.96
C THR A 949 1.08 -13.39 -4.55
N GLU A 950 1.79 -12.28 -4.76
CA GLU A 950 1.25 -11.07 -5.36
C GLU A 950 0.73 -11.32 -6.78
N ILE A 951 1.50 -12.01 -7.62
CA ILE A 951 1.13 -12.35 -9.00
C ILE A 951 -0.14 -13.19 -9.09
N LEU A 952 -0.32 -14.13 -8.16
CA LEU A 952 -1.51 -14.99 -8.10
C LEU A 952 -2.71 -14.30 -7.45
N SER A 953 -2.50 -13.22 -6.69
CA SER A 953 -3.56 -12.44 -6.05
C SER A 953 -4.28 -11.44 -6.97
N SER A 954 -3.79 -11.24 -8.21
CA SER A 954 -4.40 -10.37 -9.22
C SER A 954 -5.03 -11.21 -10.36
N PRO A 955 -6.29 -11.66 -10.22
CA PRO A 955 -6.98 -12.41 -11.25
C PRO A 955 -7.45 -11.51 -12.40
N LEU A 956 -7.64 -12.11 -13.57
CA LEU A 956 -8.25 -11.45 -14.71
C LEU A 956 -9.76 -11.31 -14.48
N ILE A 957 -10.33 -10.15 -14.82
CA ILE A 957 -11.77 -9.87 -14.68
C ILE A 957 -12.47 -10.01 -16.03
N ALA A 958 -11.85 -9.45 -17.08
CA ALA A 958 -12.41 -9.41 -18.42
C ALA A 958 -11.32 -9.50 -19.49
N THR A 959 -11.68 -10.01 -20.66
CA THR A 959 -10.85 -10.08 -21.87
C THR A 959 -11.49 -9.25 -22.98
N HIS A 960 -10.72 -8.96 -24.03
CA HIS A 960 -11.19 -8.21 -25.21
C HIS A 960 -11.86 -6.88 -24.85
N VAL A 961 -11.30 -6.17 -23.86
CA VAL A 961 -11.86 -4.89 -23.40
C VAL A 961 -11.53 -3.80 -24.41
N GLN A 962 -12.57 -3.12 -24.90
CA GLN A 962 -12.46 -2.01 -25.82
C GLN A 962 -13.23 -0.80 -25.28
N LEU A 963 -12.60 0.38 -25.32
CA LEU A 963 -13.17 1.63 -24.84
C LEU A 963 -13.51 2.55 -26.01
N GLN A 964 -14.71 3.13 -26.00
CA GLN A 964 -15.08 4.24 -26.88
C GLN A 964 -15.53 5.44 -26.04
N LEU A 965 -14.86 6.57 -26.21
CA LEU A 965 -15.12 7.82 -25.50
C LEU A 965 -15.86 8.80 -26.41
N TYR A 966 -16.96 9.35 -25.91
CA TYR A 966 -17.79 10.38 -26.54
C TYR A 966 -17.75 11.66 -25.71
N LEU A 967 -17.39 12.77 -26.35
CA LEU A 967 -17.28 14.09 -25.73
C LEU A 967 -18.29 15.06 -26.34
N ASP A 968 -18.69 16.09 -25.59
CA ASP A 968 -19.46 17.21 -26.16
C ASP A 968 -18.71 17.82 -27.37
N PRO A 969 -19.39 18.28 -28.44
CA PRO A 969 -18.75 18.84 -29.63
C PRO A 969 -17.78 19.99 -29.37
N SER A 970 -17.93 20.70 -28.25
CA SER A 970 -17.02 21.77 -27.83
C SER A 970 -15.65 21.28 -27.34
N LEU A 971 -15.53 19.97 -27.07
CA LEU A 971 -14.32 19.33 -26.56
C LEU A 971 -13.59 18.54 -27.65
N PHE A 972 -12.33 18.24 -27.36
CA PHE A 972 -11.44 17.40 -28.17
C PHE A 972 -10.59 16.53 -27.25
N CYS A 973 -10.01 15.43 -27.75
CA CYS A 973 -9.11 14.56 -26.98
C CYS A 973 -7.78 14.31 -27.69
N TYR A 974 -6.84 13.67 -27.01
CA TYR A 974 -5.54 13.28 -27.58
C TYR A 974 -5.42 11.76 -27.71
N ASP A 975 -4.74 11.29 -28.75
CA ASP A 975 -4.35 9.87 -28.88
C ASP A 975 -3.07 9.52 -28.12
N GLU A 976 -2.60 8.27 -28.27
CA GLU A 976 -1.38 7.77 -27.62
C GLU A 976 -0.09 8.46 -28.10
N ASP A 977 -0.14 9.12 -29.25
CA ASP A 977 0.95 9.92 -29.81
C ASP A 977 0.82 11.41 -29.48
N ASP A 978 -0.10 11.77 -28.57
CA ASP A 978 -0.45 13.15 -28.21
C ASP A 978 -0.88 13.99 -29.42
N ARG A 979 -1.49 13.38 -30.44
CA ARG A 979 -2.14 14.09 -31.55
C ARG A 979 -3.56 14.46 -31.17
N LYS A 980 -3.95 15.68 -31.50
CA LYS A 980 -5.31 16.21 -31.29
C LYS A 980 -6.31 15.50 -32.21
N ILE A 981 -7.29 14.84 -31.61
CA ILE A 981 -8.41 14.15 -32.25
C ILE A 981 -9.71 14.89 -31.92
N GLY A 982 -10.77 14.67 -32.71
CA GLY A 982 -12.10 15.23 -32.48
C GLY A 982 -12.78 14.77 -31.18
N ALA A 983 -14.11 14.85 -31.13
CA ALA A 983 -14.90 14.55 -29.92
C ALA A 983 -15.17 13.05 -29.68
N LYS A 984 -14.49 12.15 -30.41
CA LYS A 984 -14.64 10.70 -30.32
C LYS A 984 -13.27 10.03 -30.37
N LEU A 985 -13.04 9.07 -29.48
CA LEU A 985 -11.82 8.25 -29.42
C LEU A 985 -12.17 6.79 -29.16
N GLU A 986 -11.41 5.89 -29.77
CA GLU A 986 -11.55 4.45 -29.59
C GLU A 986 -10.18 3.86 -29.21
N LYS A 987 -10.17 2.96 -28.23
CA LYS A 987 -8.95 2.36 -27.70
C LYS A 987 -9.18 0.90 -27.32
N ASP A 988 -8.31 0.03 -27.83
CA ASP A 988 -8.27 -1.38 -27.46
C ASP A 988 -7.38 -1.57 -26.22
N ILE A 989 -7.91 -2.22 -25.19
CA ILE A 989 -7.24 -2.49 -23.91
C ILE A 989 -6.84 -3.96 -23.80
N GLY A 990 -7.64 -4.88 -24.36
CA GLY A 990 -7.41 -6.32 -24.26
C GLY A 990 -7.75 -6.89 -22.87
N ASN A 991 -6.80 -7.55 -22.22
CA ASN A 991 -7.01 -8.26 -20.96
C ASN A 991 -6.97 -7.28 -19.78
N SER A 992 -7.97 -7.31 -18.90
CA SER A 992 -8.12 -6.39 -17.76
C SER A 992 -8.25 -7.10 -16.42
N ASN A 993 -7.50 -6.61 -15.43
CA ASN A 993 -7.50 -7.04 -14.03
C ASN A 993 -8.03 -5.92 -13.12
N ILE A 994 -8.11 -6.17 -11.80
CA ILE A 994 -8.69 -5.21 -10.84
C ILE A 994 -7.93 -3.89 -10.74
N SER A 995 -6.63 -3.90 -11.06
CA SER A 995 -5.74 -2.75 -11.04
C SER A 995 -5.66 -2.02 -12.39
N THR A 996 -6.41 -2.44 -13.41
CA THR A 996 -6.27 -1.86 -14.77
C THR A 996 -6.98 -0.51 -14.83
N VAL A 997 -6.22 0.57 -15.02
CA VAL A 997 -6.72 1.95 -15.13
C VAL A 997 -6.28 2.57 -16.46
N GLN A 998 -7.24 3.10 -17.22
CA GLN A 998 -6.96 3.83 -18.46
C GLN A 998 -7.21 5.34 -18.29
N THR A 999 -6.26 6.17 -18.71
CA THR A 999 -6.41 7.64 -18.67
C THR A 999 -6.50 8.27 -20.06
N PHE A 1000 -7.24 9.37 -20.18
CA PHE A 1000 -7.45 10.14 -21.40
C PHE A 1000 -7.28 11.63 -21.16
N HIS A 1001 -6.70 12.34 -22.13
CA HIS A 1001 -6.49 13.77 -22.07
C HIS A 1001 -7.51 14.48 -22.96
N TYR A 1002 -8.15 15.56 -22.48
CA TYR A 1002 -9.12 16.33 -23.27
C TYR A 1002 -8.93 17.85 -23.13
N GLY A 1003 -9.58 18.64 -23.99
CA GLY A 1003 -9.46 20.10 -24.01
C GLY A 1003 -10.63 20.78 -24.72
N PHE A 1004 -10.74 22.10 -24.60
CA PHE A 1004 -11.74 22.90 -25.29
C PHE A 1004 -11.23 23.37 -26.66
N LYS A 1005 -12.07 23.25 -27.69
CA LYS A 1005 -11.73 23.74 -29.03
C LYS A 1005 -11.58 25.27 -29.03
N THR A 1006 -10.49 25.75 -29.61
CA THR A 1006 -10.17 27.18 -29.73
C THR A 1006 -10.79 27.80 -31.00
N LYS A 1007 -10.70 29.13 -31.15
CA LYS A 1007 -11.23 29.82 -32.33
C LYS A 1007 -10.60 29.37 -33.64
N GLU A 1008 -9.35 28.93 -33.62
CA GLU A 1008 -8.61 28.44 -34.79
C GLU A 1008 -9.04 27.02 -35.16
N ASP A 1009 -9.30 26.17 -34.16
CA ASP A 1009 -9.86 24.81 -34.35
C ASP A 1009 -11.26 24.84 -34.97
N CYS A 1010 -12.02 25.90 -34.71
CA CYS A 1010 -13.37 26.12 -35.26
C CYS A 1010 -13.36 26.73 -36.67
N LYS A 1011 -12.22 27.19 -37.22
CA LYS A 1011 -12.19 27.68 -38.61
C LYS A 1011 -12.30 26.54 -39.62
N THR A 1012 -11.96 25.32 -39.23
CA THR A 1012 -12.06 24.11 -40.05
C THR A 1012 -13.33 23.30 -39.79
N MET A 1013 -14.13 23.67 -38.77
CA MET A 1013 -15.39 23.02 -38.41
C MET A 1013 -16.46 24.10 -38.29
N ASN A 1014 -17.47 24.11 -39.15
CA ASN A 1014 -18.55 25.09 -39.24
C ASN A 1014 -19.31 25.31 -37.89
N THR A 1015 -18.72 26.02 -36.93
CA THR A 1015 -19.10 25.98 -35.50
C THR A 1015 -18.87 27.32 -34.78
N ASP A 1016 -19.12 28.46 -35.43
CA ASP A 1016 -18.97 29.77 -34.79
C ASP A 1016 -20.04 30.09 -33.72
N LEU A 1017 -21.17 29.37 -33.72
CA LEU A 1017 -22.20 29.40 -32.66
C LEU A 1017 -21.68 28.94 -31.27
N PHE A 1018 -20.58 28.17 -31.21
CA PHE A 1018 -20.14 27.49 -30.00
C PHE A 1018 -19.37 28.40 -29.02
N LYS A 1019 -18.81 29.52 -29.50
CA LYS A 1019 -18.01 30.47 -28.68
C LYS A 1019 -18.84 31.31 -27.69
N LYS A 1020 -20.16 31.38 -27.86
CA LYS A 1020 -21.03 32.25 -27.04
C LYS A 1020 -21.89 31.50 -26.03
N LYS A 1021 -22.03 30.16 -26.15
CA LYS A 1021 -22.86 29.39 -25.21
C LYS A 1021 -22.13 29.15 -23.90
N TYR A 1022 -20.87 28.73 -23.94
CA TYR A 1022 -20.07 28.37 -22.75
C TYR A 1022 -19.31 29.55 -22.10
N LYS A 1023 -19.87 30.76 -22.14
CA LYS A 1023 -19.25 31.96 -21.54
C LYS A 1023 -19.62 32.16 -20.08
N ASN A 1024 -20.58 31.41 -19.55
CA ASN A 1024 -21.08 31.57 -18.18
C ASN A 1024 -20.64 30.38 -17.33
N THR A 1025 -20.30 30.65 -16.07
CA THR A 1025 -19.73 29.71 -15.09
C THR A 1025 -20.70 28.64 -14.57
N ASN A 1026 -21.81 28.40 -15.28
CA ASN A 1026 -22.90 27.48 -14.91
C ASN A 1026 -23.29 26.54 -16.05
N ASP A 1027 -22.50 26.45 -17.12
CA ASP A 1027 -22.80 25.55 -18.24
C ASP A 1027 -22.26 24.14 -17.97
N THR A 1028 -23.03 23.12 -18.36
CA THR A 1028 -22.69 21.71 -18.19
C THR A 1028 -22.29 21.08 -19.53
N VAL A 1029 -21.21 20.31 -19.56
CA VAL A 1029 -20.77 19.49 -20.71
C VAL A 1029 -21.01 18.01 -20.42
N TYR A 1030 -21.20 17.24 -21.48
CA TYR A 1030 -21.54 15.82 -21.37
C TYR A 1030 -20.39 14.95 -21.86
N LEU A 1031 -20.23 13.80 -21.20
CA LEU A 1031 -19.25 12.77 -21.52
C LEU A 1031 -19.93 11.40 -21.43
N GLN A 1032 -19.57 10.49 -22.33
CA GLN A 1032 -20.06 9.12 -22.27
C GLN A 1032 -18.95 8.13 -22.66
N VAL A 1033 -18.83 7.04 -21.91
CA VAL A 1033 -17.86 5.97 -22.14
C VAL A 1033 -18.62 4.67 -22.44
N HIS A 1034 -18.25 4.01 -23.53
CA HIS A 1034 -18.71 2.66 -23.86
C HIS A 1034 -17.57 1.69 -23.61
N ILE A 1035 -17.80 0.68 -22.79
CA ILE A 1035 -16.85 -0.39 -22.47
C ILE A 1035 -17.41 -1.68 -23.03
N ASN A 1036 -16.88 -2.16 -24.16
CA ASN A 1036 -17.16 -3.49 -24.67
C ASN A 1036 -16.20 -4.47 -23.98
N TYR A 1037 -16.70 -5.57 -23.43
CA TYR A 1037 -15.84 -6.55 -22.76
C TYR A 1037 -16.44 -7.95 -22.77
N THR A 1038 -15.57 -8.95 -22.65
CA THR A 1038 -15.95 -10.36 -22.52
C THR A 1038 -15.63 -10.84 -21.11
N LYS A 1039 -16.63 -11.31 -20.36
CA LYS A 1039 -16.42 -11.94 -19.05
C LYS A 1039 -15.78 -13.33 -19.21
N LEU A 1040 -15.18 -13.86 -18.14
CA LEU A 1040 -14.53 -15.18 -18.17
C LEU A 1040 -15.49 -16.35 -18.48
N ASN A 1041 -16.81 -16.12 -18.39
CA ASN A 1041 -17.84 -17.08 -18.81
C ASN A 1041 -18.21 -16.97 -20.30
N PHE A 1042 -17.39 -16.31 -21.12
CA PHE A 1042 -17.59 -16.04 -22.56
C PHE A 1042 -18.77 -15.13 -22.93
N SER A 1043 -19.48 -14.58 -21.94
CA SER A 1043 -20.57 -13.64 -22.21
C SER A 1043 -20.01 -12.26 -22.56
N GLN A 1044 -20.57 -11.64 -23.59
CA GLN A 1044 -20.15 -10.33 -24.10
C GLN A 1044 -21.10 -9.24 -23.61
N TYR A 1045 -20.54 -8.16 -23.09
CA TYR A 1045 -21.28 -7.04 -22.53
C TYR A 1045 -20.80 -5.71 -23.12
N LEU A 1046 -21.71 -4.75 -23.15
CA LEU A 1046 -21.43 -3.33 -23.36
C LEU A 1046 -21.89 -2.56 -22.12
N ARG A 1047 -20.94 -1.98 -21.38
CA ARG A 1047 -21.25 -0.99 -20.33
C ARG A 1047 -21.30 0.39 -20.96
N VAL A 1048 -22.34 1.15 -20.65
CA VAL A 1048 -22.45 2.56 -21.04
C VAL A 1048 -22.48 3.40 -19.76
N GLU A 1049 -21.50 4.29 -19.61
CA GLU A 1049 -21.40 5.24 -18.49
C GLU A 1049 -21.58 6.65 -19.03
N SER A 1050 -22.43 7.45 -18.40
CA SER A 1050 -22.74 8.81 -18.86
C SER A 1050 -22.57 9.82 -17.72
N TYR A 1051 -21.82 10.89 -17.96
CA TYR A 1051 -21.49 11.92 -16.98
C TYR A 1051 -21.84 13.33 -17.46
N ALA A 1052 -22.39 14.14 -16.56
CA ALA A 1052 -22.65 15.57 -16.77
C ALA A 1052 -21.68 16.38 -15.88
N LEU A 1053 -20.85 17.22 -16.49
CA LEU A 1053 -19.74 17.91 -15.85
C LEU A 1053 -19.93 19.43 -15.92
N ASP A 1054 -19.84 20.12 -14.79
CA ASP A 1054 -19.95 21.58 -14.76
C ASP A 1054 -18.66 22.28 -15.19
N ILE A 1055 -18.79 23.38 -15.93
CA ILE A 1055 -17.66 24.20 -16.40
C ILE A 1055 -17.38 25.33 -15.40
N THR A 1056 -16.11 25.54 -15.08
CA THR A 1056 -15.63 26.67 -14.28
C THR A 1056 -14.46 27.36 -14.96
N ASP A 1057 -14.48 28.70 -14.96
CA ASP A 1057 -13.33 29.55 -15.33
C ASP A 1057 -12.47 29.93 -14.10
N ASN A 1058 -12.97 29.63 -12.90
CA ASN A 1058 -12.30 29.94 -11.64
C ASN A 1058 -11.16 28.95 -11.39
N ILE A 1059 -9.96 29.41 -11.72
CA ILE A 1059 -8.67 28.74 -11.47
C ILE A 1059 -8.51 28.20 -10.04
N ASP A 1060 -9.00 28.91 -9.03
CA ASP A 1060 -8.86 28.48 -7.64
C ASP A 1060 -9.80 27.32 -7.31
N LEU A 1061 -11.01 27.32 -7.89
CA LEU A 1061 -11.94 26.20 -7.81
C LEU A 1061 -11.39 24.97 -8.55
N THR A 1062 -10.87 25.16 -9.76
CA THR A 1062 -10.20 24.09 -10.53
C THR A 1062 -9.04 23.50 -9.73
N LEU A 1063 -8.12 24.33 -9.23
CA LEU A 1063 -6.98 23.87 -8.42
C LEU A 1063 -7.41 23.16 -7.13
N THR A 1064 -8.61 23.46 -6.61
CA THR A 1064 -9.20 22.80 -5.42
C THR A 1064 -9.84 21.45 -5.78
N ASN A 1065 -10.37 21.29 -6.98
CA ASN A 1065 -11.05 20.08 -7.42
C ASN A 1065 -10.15 19.10 -8.20
N LEU A 1066 -8.87 19.45 -8.47
CA LEU A 1066 -7.93 18.53 -9.13
C LEU A 1066 -7.78 17.22 -8.35
N ASP A 1067 -7.94 16.10 -9.07
CA ASP A 1067 -7.54 14.76 -8.66
C ASP A 1067 -6.08 14.52 -9.08
N PHE A 1068 -5.21 14.29 -8.10
CA PHE A 1068 -3.78 14.20 -8.32
C PHE A 1068 -3.34 12.80 -8.69
N GLU A 1069 -4.13 11.78 -8.35
CA GLU A 1069 -3.84 10.39 -8.66
C GLU A 1069 -4.02 10.16 -10.16
N VAL A 1070 -5.16 10.58 -10.69
CA VAL A 1070 -5.48 10.52 -12.11
C VAL A 1070 -4.47 11.31 -12.95
N LEU A 1071 -4.16 12.54 -12.51
CA LEU A 1071 -3.17 13.38 -13.18
C LEU A 1071 -1.76 12.79 -13.12
N ASN A 1072 -1.35 12.22 -11.98
CA ASN A 1072 -0.04 11.58 -11.84
C ASN A 1072 0.06 10.34 -12.72
N HIS A 1073 -0.97 9.52 -12.71
CA HIS A 1073 -1.02 8.30 -13.51
C HIS A 1073 -0.84 8.65 -14.99
N ARG A 1074 -1.56 9.66 -15.50
CA ARG A 1074 -1.40 10.12 -16.89
C ARG A 1074 -0.02 10.70 -17.18
N VAL A 1075 0.51 11.55 -16.30
CA VAL A 1075 1.84 12.16 -16.48
C VAL A 1075 2.94 11.10 -16.46
N ASN A 1076 2.84 10.10 -15.59
CA ASN A 1076 3.77 8.97 -15.56
C ASN A 1076 3.68 8.14 -16.85
N GLN A 1077 2.48 7.86 -17.34
CA GLN A 1077 2.28 7.18 -18.63
C GLN A 1077 2.92 7.95 -19.80
N GLN A 1078 2.69 9.26 -19.89
CA GLN A 1078 3.29 10.11 -20.93
C GLN A 1078 4.81 10.24 -20.78
N ALA A 1079 5.30 10.46 -19.56
CA ALA A 1079 6.73 10.56 -19.26
C ALA A 1079 7.46 9.27 -19.61
N SER A 1080 6.88 8.11 -19.29
CA SER A 1080 7.40 6.80 -19.68
C SER A 1080 7.38 6.61 -21.20
N ASN A 1081 6.30 6.99 -21.90
CA ASN A 1081 6.23 6.92 -23.36
C ASN A 1081 7.30 7.77 -24.05
N LEU A 1082 7.54 8.99 -23.57
CA LEU A 1082 8.61 9.86 -24.06
C LEU A 1082 9.99 9.23 -23.83
N VAL A 1083 10.20 8.59 -22.68
CA VAL A 1083 11.42 7.82 -22.38
C VAL A 1083 11.59 6.64 -23.35
N PHE A 1084 10.54 5.89 -23.67
CA PHE A 1084 10.59 4.81 -24.67
C PHE A 1084 10.92 5.33 -26.09
N LYS A 1085 10.36 6.48 -26.46
CA LYS A 1085 10.69 7.19 -27.72
C LYS A 1085 12.12 7.77 -27.71
N GLY A 1086 12.78 7.77 -26.56
CA GLY A 1086 14.15 8.25 -26.36
C GLY A 1086 14.25 9.75 -26.20
N ASP A 1087 13.15 10.43 -25.88
CA ASP A 1087 13.07 11.86 -25.59
C ASP A 1087 12.96 12.12 -24.08
N ILE A 1088 14.12 11.96 -23.43
CA ILE A 1088 14.30 12.08 -21.98
C ILE A 1088 14.12 13.54 -21.52
N THR A 1089 14.52 14.51 -22.35
CA THR A 1089 14.43 15.94 -22.06
C THR A 1089 12.98 16.41 -21.98
N SER A 1090 12.14 16.00 -22.93
CA SER A 1090 10.70 16.30 -22.88
C SER A 1090 10.02 15.62 -21.70
N SER A 1091 10.38 14.37 -21.38
CA SER A 1091 9.90 13.65 -20.20
C SER A 1091 10.20 14.39 -18.89
N ARG A 1092 11.45 14.85 -18.72
CA ARG A 1092 11.89 15.65 -17.56
C ARG A 1092 11.13 16.98 -17.48
N THR A 1093 10.89 17.62 -18.62
CA THR A 1093 10.13 18.87 -18.70
C THR A 1093 8.68 18.68 -18.28
N LEU A 1094 8.03 17.60 -18.73
CA LEU A 1094 6.66 17.24 -18.38
C LEU A 1094 6.51 17.00 -16.87
N ILE A 1095 7.39 16.18 -16.29
CA ILE A 1095 7.41 15.92 -14.84
C ILE A 1095 7.61 17.23 -14.04
N ASN A 1096 8.50 18.11 -14.50
CA ASN A 1096 8.77 19.39 -13.83
C ASN A 1096 7.60 20.38 -13.93
N LYS A 1097 6.90 20.42 -15.06
CA LYS A 1097 5.67 21.22 -15.23
C LYS A 1097 4.60 20.74 -14.24
N GLN A 1098 4.39 19.43 -14.14
CA GLN A 1098 3.44 18.85 -13.18
C GLN A 1098 3.82 19.14 -11.72
N CYS A 1099 5.10 19.01 -11.37
CA CYS A 1099 5.60 19.41 -10.05
C CYS A 1099 5.24 20.86 -9.70
N THR A 1100 5.28 21.74 -10.69
CA THR A 1100 5.04 23.18 -10.50
C THR A 1100 3.55 23.45 -10.34
N LEU A 1101 2.70 22.78 -11.13
CA LEU A 1101 1.24 22.80 -10.98
C LEU A 1101 0.82 22.35 -9.58
N PHE A 1102 1.34 21.23 -9.11
CA PHE A 1102 1.05 20.72 -7.77
C PHE A 1102 1.50 21.64 -6.64
N LYS A 1103 2.68 22.26 -6.77
CA LYS A 1103 3.15 23.29 -5.82
C LYS A 1103 2.22 24.50 -5.77
N ARG A 1104 1.55 24.84 -6.89
CA ARG A 1104 0.59 25.95 -6.98
C ARG A 1104 -0.77 25.56 -6.38
N SER A 1105 -1.34 24.41 -6.75
CA SER A 1105 -2.58 23.91 -6.12
C SER A 1105 -2.43 23.75 -4.60
N ARG A 1106 -1.28 23.25 -4.13
CA ARG A 1106 -0.93 23.14 -2.69
C ARG A 1106 -0.98 24.48 -1.94
N LYS A 1107 -0.74 25.61 -2.61
CA LYS A 1107 -0.86 26.94 -1.99
C LYS A 1107 -2.32 27.36 -1.81
N ASN A 1108 -3.20 26.99 -2.74
CA ASN A 1108 -4.63 27.31 -2.69
C ASN A 1108 -5.41 26.36 -1.76
N LYS A 1109 -5.14 25.04 -1.84
CA LYS A 1109 -5.72 24.00 -0.95
C LYS A 1109 -5.32 24.15 0.53
N ARG A 1110 -4.41 25.08 0.90
CA ARG A 1110 -4.12 25.39 2.32
C ARG A 1110 -5.28 26.08 3.05
N ASN A 1111 -6.28 26.62 2.33
CA ASN A 1111 -7.42 27.32 2.91
C ASN A 1111 -8.64 26.42 3.21
N GLN A 1112 -8.72 25.19 2.68
CA GLN A 1112 -9.78 24.21 2.97
C GLN A 1112 -9.18 22.79 3.14
N ARG A 1113 -9.73 21.96 4.02
CA ARG A 1113 -9.06 20.82 4.71
C ARG A 1113 -8.70 19.57 3.87
N LYS A 1114 -7.68 18.84 4.36
CA LYS A 1114 -7.51 17.37 4.56
C LYS A 1114 -7.78 16.38 3.38
N SER A 1115 -6.73 15.95 2.66
CA SER A 1115 -6.59 14.57 2.07
C SER A 1115 -5.33 14.36 1.20
N PHE A 1116 -4.26 15.13 1.36
CA PHE A 1116 -3.24 15.28 0.30
C PHE A 1116 -1.90 14.52 0.47
N ASP A 1117 -1.68 13.84 1.59
CA ASP A 1117 -0.31 13.50 2.02
C ASP A 1117 0.21 12.14 1.50
N LYS A 1118 -0.67 11.15 1.23
CA LYS A 1118 -0.27 9.84 0.66
C LYS A 1118 0.17 9.98 -0.80
N GLN A 1119 -0.56 10.77 -1.57
CA GLN A 1119 -0.26 11.09 -2.96
C GLN A 1119 1.03 11.93 -3.11
N ASP A 1120 1.38 12.80 -2.14
CA ASP A 1120 2.66 13.54 -2.14
C ASP A 1120 3.85 12.61 -1.80
N GLU A 1121 3.72 11.64 -0.89
CA GLU A 1121 4.81 10.70 -0.58
C GLU A 1121 5.14 9.76 -1.73
N ASP A 1122 4.15 9.17 -2.37
CA ASP A 1122 4.36 8.28 -3.52
C ASP A 1122 4.86 9.08 -4.75
N PHE A 1123 4.40 10.32 -4.92
CA PHE A 1123 4.96 11.26 -5.89
C PHE A 1123 6.42 11.62 -5.59
N GLN A 1124 6.81 11.91 -4.34
CA GLN A 1124 8.21 12.19 -3.98
C GLN A 1124 9.10 10.95 -4.13
N LYS A 1125 8.57 9.74 -3.89
CA LYS A 1125 9.30 8.48 -4.15
C LYS A 1125 9.48 8.24 -5.65
N GLN A 1126 8.44 8.44 -6.45
CA GLN A 1126 8.50 8.34 -7.92
C GLN A 1126 9.45 9.39 -8.49
N LEU A 1127 9.37 10.65 -8.06
CA LEU A 1127 10.30 11.72 -8.41
C LEU A 1127 11.75 11.43 -8.01
N LYS A 1128 11.97 10.84 -6.83
CA LYS A 1128 13.30 10.38 -6.43
C LYS A 1128 13.77 9.25 -7.35
N GLY A 1129 12.90 8.29 -7.65
CA GLY A 1129 13.15 7.23 -8.63
C GLY A 1129 13.61 7.80 -9.96
N PHE A 1130 12.84 8.72 -10.55
CA PHE A 1130 13.18 9.43 -11.80
C PHE A 1130 14.44 10.30 -11.67
N LYS A 1131 14.65 11.00 -10.55
CA LYS A 1131 15.87 11.81 -10.34
C LYS A 1131 17.13 10.97 -10.23
N THR A 1132 17.10 9.86 -9.48
CA THR A 1132 18.22 8.91 -9.40
C THR A 1132 18.49 8.30 -10.77
N VAL A 1133 17.43 8.01 -11.51
CA VAL A 1133 17.43 7.56 -12.91
C VAL A 1133 18.07 8.57 -13.87
N TYR A 1134 17.89 9.88 -13.68
CA TYR A 1134 18.54 10.93 -14.49
C TYR A 1134 19.96 11.28 -14.01
N GLU A 1135 20.24 11.18 -12.72
CA GLU A 1135 21.57 11.41 -12.13
C GLU A 1135 22.55 10.29 -12.55
N GLU A 1136 22.09 9.03 -12.64
CA GLU A 1136 22.89 7.89 -13.11
C GLU A 1136 23.29 7.99 -14.61
N GLU A 1137 22.50 8.66 -15.45
CA GLU A 1137 22.87 8.95 -16.86
C GLU A 1137 23.81 10.16 -16.99
N GLU A 1138 23.69 11.19 -16.13
CA GLU A 1138 24.61 12.33 -16.10
C GLU A 1138 26.03 11.85 -15.75
N ASP A 1139 26.16 10.84 -14.87
CA ASP A 1139 27.43 10.19 -14.55
C ASP A 1139 27.98 9.36 -15.73
N GLU A 1140 27.13 8.67 -16.50
CA GLU A 1140 27.56 7.89 -17.69
C GLU A 1140 27.93 8.77 -18.89
N GLN A 1141 27.21 9.88 -19.15
CA GLN A 1141 27.58 10.86 -20.17
C GLN A 1141 28.88 11.59 -19.80
N CYS A 1142 29.10 11.87 -18.52
CA CYS A 1142 30.37 12.44 -18.05
C CYS A 1142 31.54 11.44 -18.17
N GLU A 1143 31.31 10.13 -18.02
CA GLU A 1143 32.34 9.11 -18.25
C GLU A 1143 32.62 8.87 -19.75
N GLU A 1144 31.59 8.85 -20.60
CA GLU A 1144 31.75 8.70 -22.06
C GLU A 1144 32.36 9.96 -22.71
N ASP A 1145 31.98 11.17 -22.28
CA ASP A 1145 32.55 12.42 -22.78
C ASP A 1145 34.04 12.58 -22.38
N ASN A 1146 34.47 12.01 -21.25
CA ASN A 1146 35.88 11.97 -20.82
C ASN A 1146 36.74 11.03 -21.68
N ASP A 1147 36.16 9.99 -22.27
CA ASP A 1147 36.85 9.08 -23.19
C ASP A 1147 36.80 9.56 -24.65
N ASP A 1148 35.74 10.26 -25.06
CA ASP A 1148 35.57 10.79 -26.41
C ASP A 1148 36.21 12.18 -26.64
N GLU A 1149 36.54 12.95 -25.59
CA GLU A 1149 37.39 14.15 -25.75
C GLU A 1149 38.81 13.83 -26.27
N LYS A 1150 39.23 12.54 -26.21
CA LYS A 1150 40.48 12.06 -26.83
C LYS A 1150 40.33 11.63 -28.29
N LYS A 1151 39.12 11.57 -28.85
CA LYS A 1151 38.87 11.18 -30.25
C LYS A 1151 38.09 12.25 -31.02
N LYS A 1152 38.80 13.33 -31.28
CA LYS A 1152 38.70 14.19 -32.49
C LYS A 1152 37.33 14.82 -32.81
N LYS A 1153 37.37 16.15 -32.73
CA LYS A 1153 37.06 17.07 -33.84
C LYS A 1153 37.19 16.41 -35.23
N GLN A 1154 36.08 15.98 -35.82
CA GLN A 1154 35.65 16.26 -37.21
C GLN A 1154 34.51 15.31 -37.60
N VAL A 1155 33.57 15.87 -38.37
CA VAL A 1155 32.40 15.24 -39.02
C VAL A 1155 31.12 15.22 -38.17
N GLN A 1156 30.46 16.38 -38.17
CA GLN A 1156 29.03 16.52 -37.89
C GLN A 1156 28.18 16.02 -39.06
N SER A 1157 27.00 15.54 -38.69
CA SER A 1157 25.81 15.25 -39.51
C SER A 1157 25.82 13.93 -40.31
N LYS A 1158 25.02 12.98 -39.82
CA LYS A 1158 24.36 11.81 -40.48
C LYS A 1158 24.46 10.45 -39.77
N ILE A 1159 25.13 10.34 -38.62
CA ILE A 1159 25.25 9.05 -37.88
C ILE A 1159 24.22 8.90 -36.72
N PHE A 1160 23.38 9.89 -36.44
CA PHE A 1160 22.51 9.89 -35.25
C PHE A 1160 21.26 8.98 -35.29
N LYS A 1161 20.91 8.35 -36.43
CA LYS A 1161 19.71 7.50 -36.53
C LYS A 1161 19.96 5.98 -36.62
N LYS A 1162 21.20 5.51 -36.78
CA LYS A 1162 21.48 4.08 -37.08
C LYS A 1162 22.34 3.32 -36.06
N LYS A 1163 22.66 3.90 -34.90
CA LYS A 1163 23.50 3.24 -33.86
C LYS A 1163 22.77 2.88 -32.55
N LYS A 1164 21.43 2.87 -32.50
CA LYS A 1164 20.67 2.65 -31.24
C LYS A 1164 20.40 1.18 -30.85
N SER A 1165 20.84 0.16 -31.60
CA SER A 1165 20.55 -1.26 -31.28
C SER A 1165 21.72 -2.09 -30.74
N LYS A 1166 22.89 -1.50 -30.48
CA LYS A 1166 24.00 -2.23 -29.86
C LYS A 1166 23.98 -2.08 -28.34
N ARG A 1167 23.62 -3.18 -27.67
CA ARG A 1167 23.81 -3.49 -26.23
C ARG A 1167 23.75 -2.25 -25.32
N ARG A 1168 22.53 -1.92 -24.91
CA ARG A 1168 22.31 -1.00 -23.77
C ARG A 1168 22.87 -1.63 -22.49
N SER A 1169 23.43 -0.83 -21.60
CA SER A 1169 23.99 -1.28 -20.33
C SER A 1169 22.89 -1.82 -19.39
N ASP A 1170 23.26 -2.62 -18.39
CA ASP A 1170 22.35 -3.10 -17.33
C ASP A 1170 21.52 -1.99 -16.68
N LYS A 1171 22.13 -0.80 -16.56
CA LYS A 1171 21.48 0.35 -15.95
C LYS A 1171 20.36 0.88 -16.83
N SER A 1172 20.55 0.93 -18.16
CA SER A 1172 19.50 1.31 -19.12
C SER A 1172 18.31 0.34 -19.13
N ALA A 1173 18.55 -0.98 -18.97
CA ALA A 1173 17.46 -1.97 -18.89
C ALA A 1173 16.70 -1.87 -17.56
N LYS A 1174 17.39 -1.66 -16.43
CA LYS A 1174 16.77 -1.36 -15.12
C LYS A 1174 16.00 -0.04 -15.13
N PHE A 1175 16.50 0.96 -15.86
CA PHE A 1175 15.86 2.25 -16.09
C PHE A 1175 14.55 2.08 -16.88
N LEU A 1176 14.56 1.34 -17.99
CA LEU A 1176 13.36 1.05 -18.78
C LEU A 1176 12.35 0.23 -17.98
N TYR A 1177 12.81 -0.75 -17.20
CA TYR A 1177 11.99 -1.50 -16.25
C TYR A 1177 11.29 -0.58 -15.23
N ARG A 1178 12.02 0.35 -14.60
CA ARG A 1178 11.42 1.32 -13.64
C ARG A 1178 10.41 2.25 -14.33
N ALA A 1179 10.67 2.64 -15.57
CA ALA A 1179 9.71 3.41 -16.38
C ALA A 1179 8.46 2.58 -16.74
N ARG A 1180 8.60 1.27 -17.02
CA ARG A 1180 7.47 0.33 -17.23
C ARG A 1180 6.61 0.19 -15.99
N GLN A 1181 7.25 -0.03 -14.84
CA GLN A 1181 6.59 -0.12 -13.53
C GLN A 1181 5.87 1.17 -13.12
N SER A 1182 6.25 2.32 -13.69
CA SER A 1182 5.55 3.59 -13.46
C SER A 1182 4.41 3.84 -14.46
N ARG A 1183 4.33 3.07 -15.56
CA ARG A 1183 3.34 3.20 -16.62
C ARG A 1183 2.09 2.36 -16.37
N LYS A 1184 2.29 1.15 -15.83
CA LYS A 1184 1.26 0.28 -15.26
C LYS A 1184 0.90 0.79 -13.87
#